data_AF-A0A5S6R098-F1
#
_entry.id   AF-A0A5S6R098-F1
#
_cell.length_a   1.000
_cell.length_b   1.000
_cell.length_c   1.000
_cell.angle_alpha   90.00
_cell.angle_beta   90.00
_cell.angle_gamma   90.00
#
_symmetry.space_group_name_H-M   'P 1'
#
loop_
_entity.id
_entity.type
_entity.pdbx_description
1 polymer ?
#
loop_
_entity_poly.entity_id
_entity_poly.type
_entity_poly.pdbx_seq_one_letter_code
_entity_poly.pdbx_strand_id
1 'polypeptide(L)'
;MKLGAAPHFQRVCKGVGRCARFLAQFSAQANSENGNANLWDLYRFMKATVDQRLLQSPVNPKSVFANNELDLSEIDVYGFDYDYTLAIYRKSLNRLIYFLALNRLISAYKYPEELKYVDYDPEFAVRGLHYDVSEGILFKLDAFNRIQKGTAYRGKRKLSDKEVASIYGGFAIPKAFLYPDTAGYERTKQLQDLFSLPEVGLLANVIHYFESNGFAYDSASLFHDVQKATKLVHSSGDMYRAVMENAAGYIKRSIGLRQFFERLVANGKLAFLISNSPFFFIDAGMRYLLGDDWRSCFHYIIVNAMKPHFYTTRAHKFRLYQPTTNVLSWEKVTQIMRHSVYSGGNLRDFLELTGIKNKGILYFGDHVYSDLAEPSARVGWRAGAIVPELTKEIRLQNSDFFRRKLAWLSALTSLVERFEQDASCDAESRTVLAQWDQEREELREELKMVFNPRFGSLFRTYHNPSYFSIRLMRLADVYTSSVANLLNYSIGQKFYARRWLLPHESDLLYPSLSQAILVWAAWSLLFSLLPTFSCRQLPDVYWNASSASFLLASRRGPTLDVQMGDRLNIVCPYYPSAGDPTGRLDAYLEIYRCTLEEQGSRIVGVCGTPETVTLLTLVVREFTANPSGLEFKRGQRYYFITTSNGSREGLSNADGGLCRSSGMKMAIDVQSSDGQLTTKRPRPNKSKDYFFITYRTPELFDDEDDDDQTTQVDYEDSLNGEATTAATNSHDVSEWLPTTAKSDITELWYVVHTRSPEEQQTSSSIGDQQWNNGCSCYPHANWATIVSLTLVIFFAGSNERGPL
;
A
#
# COMPACT_ATOMS: atom_id res chain seq x y z
N MET A 1 3.42 4.04 28.83
CA MET A 1 4.30 5.03 28.15
C MET A 1 3.56 6.37 28.04
N LYS A 2 4.25 7.52 28.04
CA LYS A 2 3.61 8.84 27.81
C LYS A 2 3.59 9.17 26.30
N LEU A 3 2.43 9.51 25.74
CA LEU A 3 2.26 9.83 24.32
C LEU A 3 2.70 11.27 24.00
N GLY A 4 3.84 11.43 23.31
CA GLY A 4 4.43 12.73 22.98
C GLY A 4 3.80 13.52 21.82
N ALA A 5 2.71 13.04 21.21
CA ALA A 5 2.19 13.58 19.95
C ALA A 5 1.28 14.82 20.09
N ALA A 6 0.64 15.02 21.24
CA ALA A 6 -0.42 16.03 21.44
C ALA A 6 -0.06 17.49 21.05
N PRO A 7 1.10 18.07 21.44
CA PRO A 7 1.41 19.46 21.12
C PRO A 7 1.68 19.69 19.63
N HIS A 8 2.07 18.65 18.87
CA HIS A 8 2.31 18.78 17.43
C HIS A 8 1.00 18.79 16.64
N PHE A 9 0.03 17.95 17.03
CA PHE A 9 -1.31 17.91 16.43
C PHE A 9 -2.03 19.26 16.61
N GLN A 10 -2.00 19.82 17.82
CA GLN A 10 -2.59 21.15 18.08
C GLN A 10 -1.94 22.27 17.26
N ARG A 11 -0.65 22.19 16.91
CA ARG A 11 0.01 23.18 16.03
C ARG A 11 -0.54 23.12 14.61
N VAL A 12 -0.62 21.92 14.02
CA VAL A 12 -1.12 21.72 12.64
C VAL A 12 -2.59 22.17 12.52
N CYS A 13 -3.46 21.78 13.45
CA CYS A 13 -4.87 22.21 13.45
C CYS A 13 -5.01 23.74 13.62
N LYS A 14 -4.15 24.37 14.45
CA LYS A 14 -4.08 25.85 14.58
C LYS A 14 -3.45 26.55 13.36
N GLY A 15 -2.83 25.82 12.44
CA GLY A 15 -2.38 26.31 11.13
C GLY A 15 -3.54 26.34 10.13
N VAL A 16 -4.15 25.18 9.86
CA VAL A 16 -5.26 25.03 8.90
C VAL A 16 -6.49 25.87 9.32
N GLY A 17 -6.83 25.88 10.60
CA GLY A 17 -7.92 26.72 11.15
C GLY A 17 -7.63 28.23 11.18
N ARG A 18 -6.38 28.64 10.88
CA ARG A 18 -6.01 30.03 10.56
C ARG A 18 -5.99 30.29 9.06
N CYS A 19 -5.56 29.34 8.23
CA CYS A 19 -5.66 29.41 6.76
C CYS A 19 -7.08 29.76 6.30
N ALA A 20 -8.07 28.99 6.76
CA ALA A 20 -9.48 29.21 6.48
C ALA A 20 -9.96 30.63 6.83
N ARG A 21 -9.62 31.12 8.04
CA ARG A 21 -10.05 32.43 8.53
C ARG A 21 -9.30 33.59 7.88
N PHE A 22 -7.99 33.46 7.69
CA PHE A 22 -7.16 34.47 7.05
C PHE A 22 -7.61 34.69 5.60
N LEU A 23 -7.79 33.62 4.82
CA LEU A 23 -8.30 33.72 3.45
C LEU A 23 -9.71 34.33 3.38
N ALA A 24 -10.62 33.92 4.27
CA ALA A 24 -11.99 34.46 4.31
C ALA A 24 -12.06 35.93 4.77
N GLN A 25 -11.20 36.36 5.69
CA GLN A 25 -11.09 37.76 6.10
C GLN A 25 -10.41 38.61 5.02
N PHE A 26 -9.36 38.11 4.35
CA PHE A 26 -8.69 38.84 3.27
C PHE A 26 -9.58 39.00 2.03
N SER A 27 -10.43 38.03 1.69
CA SER A 27 -11.46 38.23 0.66
C SER A 27 -12.49 39.32 1.00
N ALA A 28 -12.59 39.72 2.27
CA ALA A 28 -13.41 40.85 2.72
C ALA A 28 -12.60 42.14 2.98
N GLN A 29 -11.26 42.09 2.97
CA GLN A 29 -10.37 43.23 3.22
C GLN A 29 -9.59 43.71 1.97
N ALA A 30 -9.82 43.12 0.80
CA ALA A 30 -9.23 43.51 -0.49
C ALA A 30 -9.77 44.85 -1.06
N ASN A 31 -10.10 45.81 -0.19
CA ASN A 31 -10.63 47.14 -0.47
C ASN A 31 -9.91 48.22 0.40
N SER A 32 -8.63 48.01 0.74
CA SER A 32 -7.83 48.99 1.50
C SER A 32 -6.49 49.30 0.83
N GLU A 33 -5.97 50.50 1.11
CA GLU A 33 -5.07 51.29 0.24
C GLU A 33 -3.58 50.84 0.25
N ASN A 34 -3.30 49.54 0.37
CA ASN A 34 -1.92 49.05 0.48
C ASN A 34 -1.75 47.60 -0.05
N GLY A 35 -1.77 47.43 -1.38
CA GLY A 35 -1.77 46.10 -2.04
C GLY A 35 -0.48 45.28 -1.89
N ASN A 36 0.67 45.92 -1.79
CA ASN A 36 1.98 45.25 -1.82
C ASN A 36 2.23 44.36 -0.57
N ALA A 37 1.87 44.87 0.62
CA ALA A 37 1.97 44.10 1.87
C ALA A 37 1.07 42.85 1.86
N ASN A 38 -0.14 42.98 1.33
CA ASN A 38 -1.15 41.92 1.24
C ASN A 38 -0.64 40.70 0.46
N LEU A 39 -0.08 40.91 -0.74
CA LEU A 39 0.47 39.82 -1.56
C LEU A 39 1.61 39.08 -0.84
N TRP A 40 2.56 39.80 -0.24
CA TRP A 40 3.69 39.17 0.45
C TRP A 40 3.30 38.47 1.76
N ASP A 41 2.30 38.96 2.49
CA ASP A 41 1.77 38.24 3.65
C ASP A 41 1.05 36.95 3.23
N LEU A 42 0.29 36.96 2.14
CA LEU A 42 -0.31 35.75 1.58
C LEU A 42 0.75 34.73 1.12
N TYR A 43 1.82 35.19 0.45
CA TYR A 43 2.98 34.36 0.09
C TYR A 43 3.60 33.70 1.34
N ARG A 44 3.94 34.49 2.37
CA ARG A 44 4.55 34.00 3.62
C ARG A 44 3.65 32.99 4.31
N PHE A 45 2.35 33.30 4.36
CA PHE A 45 1.33 32.45 4.95
C PHE A 45 1.23 31.09 4.23
N MET A 46 1.18 31.11 2.89
CA MET A 46 1.10 29.89 2.08
C MET A 46 2.38 29.05 2.17
N LYS A 47 3.56 29.68 2.16
CA LYS A 47 4.85 28.97 2.27
C LYS A 47 4.98 28.27 3.63
N ALA A 48 4.68 28.99 4.72
CA ALA A 48 4.62 28.41 6.08
C ALA A 48 3.57 27.30 6.23
N THR A 49 2.47 27.36 5.46
CA THR A 49 1.45 26.30 5.42
C THR A 49 1.93 25.05 4.67
N VAL A 50 2.70 25.22 3.58
CA VAL A 50 3.32 24.10 2.85
C VAL A 50 4.43 23.45 3.67
N ASP A 51 5.28 24.21 4.35
CA ASP A 51 6.36 23.66 5.18
C ASP A 51 5.86 22.80 6.35
N GLN A 52 4.69 23.16 6.89
CA GLN A 52 3.97 22.42 7.94
C GLN A 52 3.11 21.26 7.43
N ARG A 53 2.95 21.10 6.10
CA ARG A 53 2.12 20.04 5.53
C ARG A 53 2.77 18.67 5.72
N LEU A 54 2.01 17.71 6.23
CA LEU A 54 2.44 16.31 6.26
C LEU A 54 2.63 15.81 4.83
N LEU A 55 3.83 15.31 4.54
CA LEU A 55 4.16 14.73 3.24
C LEU A 55 3.46 13.37 3.10
N GLN A 56 2.86 13.11 1.93
CA GLN A 56 2.28 11.81 1.61
C GLN A 56 3.33 10.68 1.71
N SER A 57 2.88 9.46 2.02
CA SER A 57 3.69 8.25 2.07
C SER A 57 4.56 8.09 0.82
N PRO A 58 5.85 7.72 0.96
CA PRO A 58 6.75 7.55 -0.18
C PRO A 58 6.29 6.39 -1.07
N VAL A 59 6.42 6.56 -2.39
CA VAL A 59 6.05 5.53 -3.39
C VAL A 59 7.06 4.39 -3.34
N ASN A 60 6.59 3.14 -3.35
CA ASN A 60 7.47 1.97 -3.34
C ASN A 60 8.22 1.83 -4.70
N PRO A 61 9.57 1.85 -4.74
CA PRO A 61 10.33 1.70 -5.99
C PRO A 61 10.23 0.31 -6.66
N LYS A 62 9.61 -0.66 -5.98
CA LYS A 62 9.29 -2.01 -6.48
C LYS A 62 7.82 -2.21 -6.87
N SER A 63 7.00 -1.16 -6.94
CA SER A 63 5.61 -1.31 -7.40
C SER A 63 5.50 -1.54 -8.91
N VAL A 64 4.38 -2.12 -9.31
CA VAL A 64 3.89 -2.11 -10.69
C VAL A 64 2.92 -0.93 -10.84
N PHE A 65 3.06 -0.17 -11.91
CA PHE A 65 2.29 1.06 -12.17
C PHE A 65 1.39 0.85 -13.38
N ALA A 66 0.09 1.11 -13.22
CA ALA A 66 -0.92 0.85 -14.23
C ALA A 66 -1.34 2.12 -14.99
N ASN A 67 -1.31 2.03 -16.32
CA ASN A 67 -1.87 3.00 -17.25
C ASN A 67 -3.28 2.58 -17.68
N ASN A 68 -3.51 1.28 -17.84
CA ASN A 68 -4.80 0.65 -18.13
C ASN A 68 -5.18 -0.34 -17.02
N GLU A 69 -6.45 -0.78 -16.99
CA GLU A 69 -6.87 -1.90 -16.14
C GLU A 69 -6.32 -3.23 -16.69
N LEU A 70 -5.63 -4.01 -15.85
CA LEU A 70 -5.02 -5.30 -16.19
C LEU A 70 -5.31 -6.31 -15.09
N ASP A 71 -6.09 -7.33 -15.41
CA ASP A 71 -6.31 -8.49 -14.55
C ASP A 71 -5.30 -9.59 -14.92
N LEU A 72 -4.47 -10.03 -13.98
CA LEU A 72 -3.52 -11.12 -14.23
C LEU A 72 -4.17 -12.51 -14.25
N SER A 73 -5.40 -12.67 -13.73
CA SER A 73 -6.09 -13.96 -13.80
C SER A 73 -6.42 -14.34 -15.25
N GLU A 74 -6.77 -13.36 -16.08
CA GLU A 74 -6.99 -13.48 -17.53
C GLU A 74 -5.72 -13.76 -18.36
N ILE A 75 -4.52 -13.69 -17.76
CA ILE A 75 -3.24 -13.86 -18.45
C ILE A 75 -2.73 -15.28 -18.26
N ASP A 76 -2.82 -16.10 -19.30
CA ASP A 76 -2.32 -17.48 -19.34
C ASP A 76 -0.89 -17.60 -19.89
N VAL A 77 -0.43 -16.58 -20.63
CA VAL A 77 0.84 -16.62 -21.37
C VAL A 77 1.66 -15.36 -21.12
N TYR A 78 2.91 -15.56 -20.69
CA TYR A 78 3.85 -14.50 -20.37
C TYR A 78 5.00 -14.50 -21.38
N GLY A 79 5.10 -13.44 -22.17
CA GLY A 79 6.18 -13.26 -23.13
C GLY A 79 7.23 -12.27 -22.64
N PHE A 80 8.49 -12.46 -23.03
CA PHE A 80 9.61 -11.62 -22.60
C PHE A 80 10.59 -11.34 -23.74
N ASP A 81 11.20 -10.14 -23.77
CA ASP A 81 12.56 -9.98 -24.29
C ASP A 81 13.60 -10.36 -23.22
N TYR A 82 14.83 -10.59 -23.66
CA TYR A 82 16.00 -10.82 -22.85
C TYR A 82 16.69 -9.51 -22.43
N ASP A 83 17.21 -8.76 -23.40
CA ASP A 83 18.06 -7.57 -23.16
C ASP A 83 17.29 -6.45 -22.46
N TYR A 84 17.89 -5.84 -21.42
CA TYR A 84 17.34 -4.82 -20.52
C TYR A 84 15.99 -5.14 -19.82
N THR A 85 15.32 -6.22 -20.19
CA THR A 85 14.01 -6.68 -19.72
C THR A 85 14.18 -7.75 -18.63
N LEU A 86 14.91 -8.82 -18.93
CA LEU A 86 15.36 -9.83 -17.97
C LEU A 86 16.83 -9.57 -17.57
N ALA A 87 17.70 -9.37 -18.56
CA ALA A 87 19.10 -9.00 -18.39
C ALA A 87 19.27 -7.48 -18.25
N ILE A 88 18.96 -6.94 -17.07
CA ILE A 88 19.21 -5.53 -16.76
C ILE A 88 20.72 -5.31 -16.62
N TYR A 89 21.32 -4.57 -17.54
CA TYR A 89 22.77 -4.33 -17.54
C TYR A 89 23.21 -3.21 -16.58
N ARG A 90 24.49 -3.23 -16.24
CA ARG A 90 25.21 -2.23 -15.43
C ARG A 90 25.87 -1.18 -16.34
N LYS A 91 26.16 0.01 -15.81
CA LYS A 91 26.86 1.10 -16.53
C LYS A 91 28.26 0.73 -17.05
N SER A 92 28.87 -0.33 -16.51
CA SER A 92 30.09 -0.94 -17.04
C SER A 92 29.93 -1.40 -18.49
N LEU A 93 28.74 -1.86 -18.91
CA LEU A 93 28.47 -2.23 -20.30
C LEU A 93 28.46 -1.02 -21.22
N ASN A 94 27.79 0.07 -20.81
CA ASN A 94 27.82 1.33 -21.56
C ASN A 94 29.26 1.84 -21.71
N ARG A 95 30.09 1.77 -20.65
CA ARG A 95 31.52 2.11 -20.70
C ARG A 95 32.29 1.21 -21.68
N LEU A 96 32.05 -0.11 -21.67
CA LEU A 96 32.66 -1.06 -22.61
C LEU A 96 32.30 -0.71 -24.07
N ILE A 97 31.01 -0.54 -24.37
CA ILE A 97 30.52 -0.23 -25.73
C ILE A 97 31.11 1.10 -26.22
N TYR A 98 31.16 2.13 -25.36
CA TYR A 98 31.81 3.41 -25.68
C TYR A 98 33.27 3.22 -26.11
N PHE A 99 34.09 2.51 -25.31
CA PHE A 99 35.52 2.36 -25.63
C PHE A 99 35.77 1.43 -26.82
N LEU A 100 34.95 0.39 -27.02
CA LEU A 100 35.02 -0.45 -28.23
C LEU A 100 34.65 0.33 -29.50
N ALA A 101 33.67 1.22 -29.44
CA ALA A 101 33.30 2.08 -30.57
C ALA A 101 34.35 3.17 -30.83
N LEU A 102 34.86 3.84 -29.79
CA LEU A 102 35.93 4.84 -29.88
C LEU A 102 37.22 4.26 -30.50
N ASN A 103 37.66 3.10 -30.02
CA ASN A 103 38.84 2.42 -30.56
C ASN A 103 38.69 2.11 -32.06
N ARG A 104 37.47 1.88 -32.54
CA ARG A 104 37.18 1.63 -33.96
C ARG A 104 37.14 2.90 -34.80
N LEU A 105 36.63 4.01 -34.27
CA LEU A 105 36.73 5.32 -34.93
C LEU A 105 38.19 5.71 -35.17
N ILE A 106 39.05 5.53 -34.17
CA ILE A 106 40.48 5.85 -34.29
C ILE A 106 41.18 4.86 -35.24
N SER A 107 41.05 3.55 -34.98
CA SER A 107 41.82 2.55 -35.75
C SER A 107 41.35 2.38 -37.20
N ALA A 108 40.04 2.42 -37.48
CA ALA A 108 39.48 2.16 -38.81
C ALA A 108 39.08 3.43 -39.56
N TYR A 109 38.48 4.42 -38.88
CA TYR A 109 38.02 5.67 -39.50
C TYR A 109 39.03 6.83 -39.38
N LYS A 110 40.18 6.60 -38.71
CA LYS A 110 41.28 7.56 -38.54
C LYS A 110 40.88 8.87 -37.84
N TYR A 111 39.92 8.79 -36.93
CA TYR A 111 39.63 9.89 -36.00
C TYR A 111 40.83 10.14 -35.07
N PRO A 112 41.03 11.38 -34.57
CA PRO A 112 42.21 11.76 -33.80
C PRO A 112 42.49 10.88 -32.57
N GLU A 113 43.75 10.53 -32.35
CA GLU A 113 44.21 9.65 -31.25
C GLU A 113 43.89 10.23 -29.86
N GLU A 114 43.88 11.56 -29.75
CA GLU A 114 43.67 12.32 -28.51
C GLU A 114 42.28 12.13 -27.91
N LEU A 115 41.30 11.67 -28.71
CA LEU A 115 39.97 11.30 -28.24
C LEU A 115 40.00 10.20 -27.16
N LYS A 116 41.08 9.41 -27.07
CA LYS A 116 41.33 8.45 -25.97
C LYS A 116 41.38 9.12 -24.59
N TYR A 117 41.76 10.40 -24.53
CA TYR A 117 41.88 11.19 -23.30
C TYR A 117 40.60 12.00 -22.97
N VAL A 118 39.58 11.96 -23.83
CA VAL A 118 38.30 12.66 -23.59
C VAL A 118 37.36 11.77 -22.79
N ASP A 119 37.20 12.07 -21.50
CA ASP A 119 36.43 11.26 -20.55
C ASP A 119 34.98 11.00 -20.97
N TYR A 120 34.57 9.73 -20.84
CA TYR A 120 33.20 9.29 -20.99
C TYR A 120 32.41 9.51 -19.70
N ASP A 121 31.43 10.42 -19.76
CA ASP A 121 30.50 10.69 -18.66
C ASP A 121 29.19 9.89 -18.87
N PRO A 122 28.92 8.84 -18.08
CA PRO A 122 27.70 8.04 -18.19
C PRO A 122 26.44 8.73 -17.65
N GLU A 123 26.54 9.90 -17.01
CA GLU A 123 25.39 10.76 -16.67
C GLU A 123 25.27 11.96 -17.65
N PHE A 124 25.97 11.96 -18.81
CA PHE A 124 25.77 13.00 -19.82
C PHE A 124 24.37 12.91 -20.43
N ALA A 125 24.08 11.86 -21.19
CA ALA A 125 22.79 11.63 -21.83
C ALA A 125 21.82 10.85 -20.92
N VAL A 126 20.52 10.96 -21.21
CA VAL A 126 19.45 10.12 -20.62
C VAL A 126 18.63 9.47 -21.73
N ARG A 127 17.88 8.41 -21.40
CA ARG A 127 16.91 7.79 -22.32
C ARG A 127 15.81 8.79 -22.70
N GLY A 128 15.24 8.64 -23.90
CA GLY A 128 14.12 9.45 -24.38
C GLY A 128 14.47 10.81 -24.99
N LEU A 129 15.74 11.17 -25.09
CA LEU A 129 16.20 12.36 -25.84
C LEU A 129 16.07 12.17 -27.35
N HIS A 130 16.25 13.26 -28.11
CA HIS A 130 16.26 13.28 -29.57
C HIS A 130 17.55 13.95 -30.05
N TYR A 131 18.15 13.42 -31.10
CA TYR A 131 19.36 13.95 -31.72
C TYR A 131 19.09 14.36 -33.16
N ASP A 132 19.25 15.64 -33.48
CA ASP A 132 19.19 16.17 -34.86
C ASP A 132 20.50 15.85 -35.58
N VAL A 133 20.40 15.01 -36.60
CA VAL A 133 21.53 14.50 -37.40
C VAL A 133 22.13 15.59 -38.27
N SER A 134 21.32 16.53 -38.78
CA SER A 134 21.78 17.67 -39.56
C SER A 134 22.49 18.73 -38.70
N GLU A 135 21.93 19.05 -37.53
CA GLU A 135 22.46 20.14 -36.69
C GLU A 135 23.50 19.65 -35.65
N GLY A 136 23.62 18.35 -35.42
CA GLY A 136 24.47 17.79 -34.36
C GLY A 136 24.00 18.15 -32.94
N ILE A 137 22.69 18.36 -32.76
CA ILE A 137 22.10 18.85 -31.50
C ILE A 137 21.31 17.75 -30.79
N LEU A 138 21.66 17.50 -29.53
CA LEU A 138 20.92 16.66 -28.60
C LEU A 138 19.95 17.52 -27.77
N PHE A 139 18.66 17.19 -27.76
CA PHE A 139 17.64 17.90 -26.98
C PHE A 139 16.56 16.98 -26.39
N LYS A 140 15.76 17.51 -25.47
CA LYS A 140 14.64 16.81 -24.84
C LYS A 140 13.30 17.39 -25.25
N LEU A 141 12.34 16.52 -25.57
CA LEU A 141 10.97 16.90 -25.92
C LEU A 141 9.95 16.58 -24.82
N ASP A 142 8.95 17.45 -24.68
CA ASP A 142 7.72 17.18 -23.93
C ASP A 142 6.69 16.36 -24.75
N ALA A 143 5.57 16.03 -24.12
CA ALA A 143 4.46 15.29 -24.74
C ALA A 143 3.78 16.01 -25.93
N PHE A 144 4.08 17.29 -26.16
CA PHE A 144 3.53 18.15 -27.21
C PHE A 144 4.57 18.54 -28.27
N ASN A 145 5.68 17.78 -28.35
CA ASN A 145 6.82 18.00 -29.25
C ASN A 145 7.57 19.32 -28.99
N ARG A 146 7.53 19.89 -27.79
CA ARG A 146 8.25 21.13 -27.47
C ARG A 146 9.61 20.81 -26.84
N ILE A 147 10.67 21.46 -27.32
CA ILE A 147 12.00 21.42 -26.70
C ILE A 147 11.91 22.01 -25.29
N GLN A 148 12.36 21.27 -24.27
CA GLN A 148 12.50 21.82 -22.93
C GLN A 148 13.65 22.84 -22.93
N LYS A 149 13.34 24.09 -22.52
CA LYS A 149 14.32 25.18 -22.37
C LYS A 149 15.57 24.75 -21.60
N GLY A 150 16.72 25.24 -22.03
CA GLY A 150 18.01 24.88 -21.41
C GLY A 150 18.36 23.38 -21.40
N THR A 151 17.79 22.57 -22.31
CA THR A 151 18.16 21.13 -22.50
C THR A 151 18.75 20.82 -23.87
N ALA A 152 19.07 21.81 -24.70
CA ALA A 152 19.71 21.60 -26.00
C ALA A 152 21.24 21.71 -25.90
N TYR A 153 21.96 20.79 -26.53
CA TYR A 153 23.43 20.70 -26.50
C TYR A 153 23.98 20.36 -27.89
N ARG A 154 25.01 21.08 -28.36
CA ARG A 154 25.87 20.66 -29.48
C ARG A 154 27.18 20.14 -28.88
N GLY A 155 27.53 18.88 -29.15
CA GLY A 155 28.59 18.21 -28.39
C GLY A 155 28.30 18.22 -26.88
N LYS A 156 29.24 18.71 -26.07
CA LYS A 156 29.05 19.01 -24.64
C LYS A 156 28.61 20.47 -24.36
N ARG A 157 28.57 21.35 -25.36
CA ARG A 157 28.22 22.78 -25.21
C ARG A 157 26.71 22.96 -25.11
N LYS A 158 26.24 23.51 -23.98
CA LYS A 158 24.83 23.92 -23.80
C LYS A 158 24.53 25.09 -24.75
N LEU A 159 23.47 24.97 -25.54
CA LEU A 159 22.97 26.06 -26.38
C LEU A 159 22.09 26.99 -25.55
N SER A 160 22.14 28.29 -25.85
CA SER A 160 21.19 29.26 -25.30
C SER A 160 19.80 29.09 -25.92
N ASP A 161 18.76 29.47 -25.17
CA ASP A 161 17.38 29.50 -25.65
C ASP A 161 17.21 30.36 -26.93
N LYS A 162 18.11 31.34 -27.17
CA LYS A 162 18.14 32.16 -28.38
C LYS A 162 18.72 31.41 -29.59
N GLU A 163 19.82 30.68 -29.42
CA GLU A 163 20.36 29.79 -30.47
C GLU A 163 19.31 28.74 -30.88
N VAL A 164 18.69 28.07 -29.90
CA VAL A 164 17.65 27.06 -30.15
C VAL A 164 16.47 27.64 -30.94
N ALA A 165 15.95 28.79 -30.52
CA ALA A 165 14.85 29.45 -31.23
C ALA A 165 15.25 29.91 -32.65
N SER A 166 16.50 30.32 -32.86
CA SER A 166 17.01 30.71 -34.19
C SER A 166 17.20 29.53 -35.14
N ILE A 167 17.52 28.34 -34.62
CA ILE A 167 17.74 27.12 -35.43
C ILE A 167 16.41 26.44 -35.79
N TYR A 168 15.46 26.39 -34.85
CA TYR A 168 14.20 25.67 -35.00
C TYR A 168 12.97 26.56 -35.28
N GLY A 169 13.15 27.87 -35.45
CA GLY A 169 12.05 28.84 -35.60
C GLY A 169 11.19 28.99 -34.34
N GLY A 170 11.71 28.58 -33.18
CA GLY A 170 11.01 28.50 -31.90
C GLY A 170 11.37 27.21 -31.14
N PHE A 171 10.46 26.77 -30.26
CA PHE A 171 10.64 25.55 -29.44
C PHE A 171 9.73 24.39 -29.84
N ALA A 172 8.78 24.57 -30.76
CA ALA A 172 7.82 23.55 -31.15
C ALA A 172 8.31 22.80 -32.40
N ILE A 173 8.52 21.49 -32.30
CA ILE A 173 9.03 20.67 -33.39
C ILE A 173 7.86 20.03 -34.16
N PRO A 174 7.70 20.30 -35.48
CA PRO A 174 6.67 19.68 -36.30
C PRO A 174 6.79 18.16 -36.28
N LYS A 175 5.66 17.43 -36.27
CA LYS A 175 5.68 15.95 -36.26
C LYS A 175 6.54 15.37 -37.39
N ALA A 176 6.57 16.00 -38.57
CA ALA A 176 7.37 15.57 -39.72
C ALA A 176 8.90 15.58 -39.49
N PHE A 177 9.41 16.32 -38.50
CA PHE A 177 10.84 16.26 -38.13
C PHE A 177 11.19 15.02 -37.30
N LEU A 178 10.19 14.37 -36.68
CA LEU A 178 10.32 13.26 -35.73
C LEU A 178 10.05 11.87 -36.35
N TYR A 179 9.94 11.82 -37.68
CA TYR A 179 9.77 10.59 -38.46
C TYR A 179 10.68 10.66 -39.70
N PRO A 180 11.05 9.52 -40.30
CA PRO A 180 11.69 9.51 -41.60
C PRO A 180 10.83 10.21 -42.67
N ASP A 181 11.47 10.88 -43.61
CA ASP A 181 10.79 11.47 -44.77
C ASP A 181 10.39 10.41 -45.83
N THR A 182 9.86 10.85 -46.97
CA THR A 182 9.46 9.96 -48.08
C THR A 182 10.63 9.26 -48.78
N ALA A 183 11.87 9.69 -48.55
CA ALA A 183 13.08 9.00 -49.00
C ALA A 183 13.66 8.06 -47.90
N GLY A 184 13.06 8.05 -46.70
CA GLY A 184 13.52 7.28 -45.54
C GLY A 184 14.61 7.94 -44.72
N TYR A 185 14.90 9.24 -44.93
CA TYR A 185 15.92 9.97 -44.16
C TYR A 185 15.38 10.38 -42.78
N GLU A 186 15.98 9.84 -41.72
CA GLU A 186 15.63 10.14 -40.32
C GLU A 186 16.40 11.39 -39.84
N ARG A 187 15.82 12.60 -39.98
CA ARG A 187 16.46 13.85 -39.52
C ARG A 187 16.73 13.85 -38.01
N THR A 188 15.79 13.37 -37.19
CA THR A 188 15.99 13.27 -35.74
C THR A 188 15.86 11.83 -35.25
N LYS A 189 16.94 11.28 -34.69
CA LYS A 189 16.94 9.95 -34.08
C LYS A 189 16.48 10.05 -32.62
N GLN A 190 15.50 9.24 -32.23
CA GLN A 190 15.06 9.15 -30.84
C GLN A 190 15.88 8.11 -30.05
N LEU A 191 16.37 8.48 -28.87
CA LEU A 191 17.13 7.60 -27.97
C LEU A 191 16.20 6.73 -27.11
N GLN A 192 15.41 5.87 -27.75
CA GLN A 192 14.59 4.90 -27.03
C GLN A 192 15.40 3.74 -26.43
N ASP A 193 16.52 3.36 -27.05
CA ASP A 193 17.35 2.22 -26.63
C ASP A 193 18.40 2.62 -25.57
N LEU A 194 18.58 1.81 -24.52
CA LEU A 194 19.65 1.99 -23.53
C LEU A 194 21.07 1.74 -24.10
N PHE A 195 21.20 0.92 -25.15
CA PHE A 195 22.44 0.78 -25.92
C PHE A 195 22.80 2.05 -26.72
N SER A 196 21.88 3.01 -26.91
CA SER A 196 22.17 4.28 -27.61
C SER A 196 22.87 5.34 -26.74
N LEU A 197 22.86 5.16 -25.40
CA LEU A 197 23.54 6.09 -24.47
C LEU A 197 25.07 6.20 -24.69
N PRO A 198 25.84 5.10 -24.90
CA PRO A 198 27.25 5.21 -25.29
C PRO A 198 27.47 5.79 -26.69
N GLU A 199 26.59 5.52 -27.67
CA GLU A 199 26.65 6.13 -29.01
C GLU A 199 26.60 7.66 -28.91
N VAL A 200 25.66 8.19 -28.11
CA VAL A 200 25.47 9.63 -27.94
C VAL A 200 26.51 10.27 -27.01
N GLY A 201 27.02 9.54 -26.02
CA GLY A 201 28.21 9.98 -25.28
C GLY A 201 29.45 10.12 -26.17
N LEU A 202 29.59 9.25 -27.17
CA LEU A 202 30.67 9.29 -28.16
C LEU A 202 30.49 10.42 -29.16
N LEU A 203 29.27 10.61 -29.72
CA LEU A 203 28.92 11.80 -30.51
C LEU A 203 29.24 13.10 -29.76
N ALA A 204 28.83 13.19 -28.49
CA ALA A 204 29.03 14.39 -27.67
C ALA A 204 30.52 14.67 -27.41
N ASN A 205 31.33 13.64 -27.19
CA ASN A 205 32.78 13.76 -27.00
C ASN A 205 33.52 14.15 -28.29
N VAL A 206 33.18 13.52 -29.43
CA VAL A 206 33.81 13.81 -30.73
C VAL A 206 33.46 15.23 -31.21
N ILE A 207 32.19 15.63 -31.16
CA ILE A 207 31.76 16.98 -31.54
C ILE A 207 32.38 18.04 -30.62
N HIS A 208 32.47 17.77 -29.31
CA HIS A 208 33.14 18.68 -28.38
C HIS A 208 34.62 18.85 -28.71
N TYR A 209 35.34 17.76 -29.00
CA TYR A 209 36.74 17.80 -29.40
C TYR A 209 36.93 18.55 -30.72
N PHE A 210 36.03 18.39 -31.68
CA PHE A 210 36.07 19.11 -32.96
C PHE A 210 35.77 20.62 -32.80
N GLU A 211 34.70 21.02 -32.09
CA GLU A 211 34.43 22.44 -31.78
C GLU A 211 35.60 23.09 -31.02
N SER A 212 36.19 22.38 -30.04
CA SER A 212 37.27 22.94 -29.20
C SER A 212 38.65 23.03 -29.87
N ASN A 213 38.90 22.29 -30.94
CA ASN A 213 40.17 22.34 -31.69
C ASN A 213 40.01 22.93 -33.11
N GLY A 214 38.84 23.47 -33.45
CA GLY A 214 38.61 24.14 -34.75
C GLY A 214 38.53 23.20 -35.96
N PHE A 215 38.24 21.90 -35.77
CA PHE A 215 38.03 20.99 -36.89
C PHE A 215 36.70 21.30 -37.58
N ALA A 216 36.73 21.48 -38.91
CA ALA A 216 35.52 21.49 -39.73
C ALA A 216 35.02 20.05 -39.94
N TYR A 217 33.72 19.82 -39.79
CA TYR A 217 33.08 18.52 -39.95
C TYR A 217 31.64 18.68 -40.48
N ASP A 218 31.09 17.62 -41.08
CA ASP A 218 29.67 17.47 -41.34
C ASP A 218 29.01 16.62 -40.25
N SER A 219 27.91 17.12 -39.68
CA SER A 219 27.16 16.47 -38.59
C SER A 219 26.61 15.10 -39.00
N ALA A 220 26.13 14.96 -40.24
CA ALA A 220 25.50 13.74 -40.71
C ALA A 220 26.52 12.63 -40.95
N SER A 221 27.64 12.94 -41.61
CA SER A 221 28.77 12.03 -41.83
C SER A 221 29.36 11.55 -40.50
N LEU A 222 29.63 12.48 -39.57
CA LEU A 222 30.11 12.16 -38.22
C LEU A 222 29.13 11.23 -37.49
N PHE A 223 27.83 11.52 -37.56
CA PHE A 223 26.79 10.66 -37.00
C PHE A 223 26.78 9.26 -37.60
N HIS A 224 26.88 9.13 -38.92
CA HIS A 224 26.91 7.83 -39.59
C HIS A 224 28.15 7.02 -39.23
N ASP A 225 29.33 7.62 -39.12
CA ASP A 225 30.56 6.95 -38.67
C ASP A 225 30.44 6.42 -37.23
N VAL A 226 30.01 7.25 -36.28
CA VAL A 226 29.85 6.86 -34.86
C VAL A 226 28.77 5.77 -34.71
N GLN A 227 27.66 5.88 -35.45
CA GLN A 227 26.62 4.87 -35.46
C GLN A 227 27.13 3.55 -36.07
N LYS A 228 27.89 3.60 -37.16
CA LYS A 228 28.46 2.42 -37.82
C LYS A 228 29.52 1.74 -36.97
N ALA A 229 30.40 2.50 -36.30
CA ALA A 229 31.35 2.00 -35.31
C ALA A 229 30.63 1.27 -34.16
N THR A 230 29.56 1.87 -33.62
CA THR A 230 28.76 1.30 -32.51
C THR A 230 27.96 0.07 -32.93
N LYS A 231 27.37 0.06 -34.14
CA LYS A 231 26.70 -1.12 -34.73
C LYS A 231 27.68 -2.28 -34.89
N LEU A 232 28.90 -2.02 -35.35
CA LEU A 232 29.93 -3.05 -35.52
C LEU A 232 30.34 -3.69 -34.19
N VAL A 233 30.29 -2.98 -33.06
CA VAL A 233 30.61 -3.56 -31.72
C VAL A 233 29.71 -4.76 -31.43
N HIS A 234 28.42 -4.66 -31.76
CA HIS A 234 27.45 -5.71 -31.59
C HIS A 234 27.65 -6.84 -32.62
N SER A 235 27.75 -6.52 -33.92
CA SER A 235 27.85 -7.55 -34.97
C SER A 235 29.17 -8.34 -34.96
N SER A 236 30.25 -7.78 -34.40
CA SER A 236 31.53 -8.48 -34.21
C SER A 236 31.55 -9.48 -33.05
N GLY A 237 30.56 -9.43 -32.15
CA GLY A 237 30.53 -10.25 -30.95
C GLY A 237 31.51 -9.85 -29.84
N ASP A 238 32.32 -8.80 -29.99
CA ASP A 238 33.27 -8.37 -28.95
C ASP A 238 32.58 -7.99 -27.64
N MET A 239 31.42 -7.32 -27.72
CA MET A 239 30.59 -7.02 -26.54
C MET A 239 30.06 -8.30 -25.89
N TYR A 240 29.51 -9.23 -26.68
CA TYR A 240 29.02 -10.51 -26.17
C TYR A 240 30.13 -11.30 -25.47
N ARG A 241 31.34 -11.35 -26.06
CA ARG A 241 32.49 -12.07 -25.50
C ARG A 241 32.86 -11.57 -24.11
N ALA A 242 33.10 -10.26 -23.96
CA ALA A 242 33.47 -9.66 -22.68
C ALA A 242 32.36 -9.77 -21.62
N VAL A 243 31.08 -9.75 -22.03
CA VAL A 243 29.95 -9.96 -21.10
C VAL A 243 29.82 -11.42 -20.68
N MET A 244 30.09 -12.40 -21.56
CA MET A 244 30.11 -13.82 -21.19
C MET A 244 31.29 -14.16 -20.26
N GLU A 245 32.48 -13.58 -20.52
CA GLU A 245 33.67 -13.73 -19.68
C GLU A 245 33.48 -13.18 -18.25
N ASN A 246 32.61 -12.18 -18.06
CA ASN A 246 32.32 -11.60 -16.74
C ASN A 246 30.85 -11.17 -16.59
N ALA A 247 29.92 -12.12 -16.63
CA ALA A 247 28.49 -11.84 -16.52
C ALA A 247 28.14 -11.02 -15.26
N ALA A 248 28.79 -11.27 -14.13
CA ALA A 248 28.56 -10.54 -12.88
C ALA A 248 29.00 -9.06 -12.92
N GLY A 249 30.03 -8.75 -13.70
CA GLY A 249 30.56 -7.39 -13.90
C GLY A 249 29.71 -6.53 -14.83
N TYR A 250 28.88 -7.13 -15.69
CA TYR A 250 28.06 -6.44 -16.68
C TYR A 250 26.54 -6.58 -16.48
N ILE A 251 26.05 -7.71 -15.98
CA ILE A 251 24.62 -7.94 -15.68
C ILE A 251 24.36 -7.64 -14.19
N LYS A 252 23.23 -7.01 -13.90
CA LYS A 252 22.73 -6.81 -12.53
C LYS A 252 21.87 -8.01 -12.14
N ARG A 253 22.34 -8.83 -11.20
CA ARG A 253 21.56 -9.95 -10.65
C ARG A 253 20.23 -9.43 -10.09
N SER A 254 19.12 -9.99 -10.57
CA SER A 254 17.77 -9.59 -10.13
C SER A 254 17.26 -10.55 -9.06
N ILE A 255 17.13 -10.06 -7.83
CA ILE A 255 16.66 -10.85 -6.68
C ILE A 255 15.20 -11.25 -6.93
N GLY A 256 14.93 -12.55 -6.90
CA GLY A 256 13.60 -13.13 -7.11
C GLY A 256 13.23 -13.40 -8.57
N LEU A 257 14.08 -13.13 -9.57
CA LEU A 257 13.71 -13.40 -10.96
C LEU A 257 13.46 -14.91 -11.23
N ARG A 258 14.25 -15.79 -10.60
CA ARG A 258 14.03 -17.26 -10.62
C ARG A 258 12.70 -17.64 -9.96
N GLN A 259 12.46 -17.14 -8.75
CA GLN A 259 11.22 -17.35 -7.99
C GLN A 259 9.95 -16.87 -8.74
N PHE A 260 10.06 -15.81 -9.55
CA PHE A 260 8.98 -15.36 -10.42
C PHE A 260 8.65 -16.41 -11.50
N PHE A 261 9.66 -16.94 -12.20
CA PHE A 261 9.43 -17.99 -13.21
C PHE A 261 8.95 -19.31 -12.61
N GLU A 262 9.50 -19.71 -11.46
CA GLU A 262 9.03 -20.88 -10.70
C GLU A 262 7.55 -20.72 -10.32
N ARG A 263 7.13 -19.52 -9.90
CA ARG A 263 5.71 -19.22 -9.63
C ARG A 263 4.84 -19.28 -10.87
N LEU A 264 5.31 -18.84 -12.05
CA LEU A 264 4.55 -18.99 -13.31
C LEU A 264 4.33 -20.48 -13.63
N VAL A 265 5.41 -21.28 -13.60
CA VAL A 265 5.35 -22.73 -13.88
C VAL A 265 4.45 -23.45 -12.89
N ALA A 266 4.57 -23.18 -11.59
CA ALA A 266 3.74 -23.79 -10.54
C ALA A 266 2.25 -23.43 -10.65
N ASN A 267 1.89 -22.33 -11.33
CA ASN A 267 0.51 -21.92 -11.60
C ASN A 267 0.06 -22.27 -13.03
N GLY A 268 0.78 -23.17 -13.73
CA GLY A 268 0.43 -23.65 -15.07
C GLY A 268 0.55 -22.61 -16.19
N LYS A 269 1.12 -21.43 -15.92
CA LYS A 269 1.19 -20.32 -16.87
C LYS A 269 2.32 -20.56 -17.88
N LEU A 270 1.99 -20.38 -19.17
CA LEU A 270 2.94 -20.55 -20.27
C LEU A 270 3.92 -19.37 -20.30
N ALA A 271 5.18 -19.61 -20.68
CA ALA A 271 6.21 -18.59 -20.76
C ALA A 271 7.05 -18.70 -22.03
N PHE A 272 7.35 -17.59 -22.70
CA PHE A 272 8.19 -17.58 -23.91
C PHE A 272 9.17 -16.40 -23.97
N LEU A 273 10.29 -16.60 -24.67
CA LEU A 273 11.33 -15.60 -24.90
C LEU A 273 11.40 -15.24 -26.38
N ILE A 274 11.45 -13.95 -26.73
CA ILE A 274 11.66 -13.45 -28.11
C ILE A 274 12.69 -12.32 -28.07
N SER A 275 13.92 -12.61 -28.47
CA SER A 275 15.03 -11.65 -28.46
C SER A 275 15.76 -11.52 -29.78
N ASN A 276 16.36 -10.35 -30.00
CA ASN A 276 17.26 -10.08 -31.12
C ASN A 276 18.68 -10.66 -30.90
N SER A 277 19.04 -10.97 -29.66
CA SER A 277 20.33 -11.56 -29.31
C SER A 277 20.47 -13.03 -29.75
N PRO A 278 21.70 -13.52 -29.96
CA PRO A 278 21.97 -14.92 -30.30
C PRO A 278 21.92 -15.83 -29.07
N PHE A 279 21.59 -17.11 -29.27
CA PHE A 279 21.38 -18.06 -28.17
C PHE A 279 22.58 -18.16 -27.21
N PHE A 280 23.82 -18.28 -27.71
CA PHE A 280 24.99 -18.47 -26.83
C PHE A 280 25.16 -17.35 -25.79
N PHE A 281 24.81 -16.12 -26.17
CA PHE A 281 24.87 -14.94 -25.30
C PHE A 281 23.74 -14.94 -24.27
N ILE A 282 22.51 -15.23 -24.72
CA ILE A 282 21.32 -15.39 -23.87
C ILE A 282 21.58 -16.50 -22.84
N ASP A 283 22.02 -17.68 -23.29
CA ASP A 283 22.27 -18.85 -22.47
C ASP A 283 23.30 -18.59 -21.36
N ALA A 284 24.41 -17.92 -21.68
CA ALA A 284 25.42 -17.53 -20.68
C ALA A 284 24.86 -16.58 -19.59
N GLY A 285 24.11 -15.54 -19.98
CA GLY A 285 23.53 -14.60 -19.02
C GLY A 285 22.31 -15.16 -18.28
N MET A 286 21.52 -16.03 -18.90
CA MET A 286 20.39 -16.71 -18.27
C MET A 286 20.85 -17.75 -17.24
N ARG A 287 21.98 -18.44 -17.45
CA ARG A 287 22.64 -19.23 -16.38
C ARG A 287 22.96 -18.36 -15.16
N TYR A 288 23.56 -17.19 -15.37
CA TYR A 288 23.88 -16.25 -14.28
C TYR A 288 22.64 -15.70 -13.55
N LEU A 289 21.54 -15.51 -14.27
CA LEU A 289 20.29 -14.96 -13.73
C LEU A 289 19.41 -16.01 -13.02
N LEU A 290 19.25 -17.21 -13.61
CA LEU A 290 18.25 -18.21 -13.22
C LEU A 290 18.83 -19.59 -12.84
N GLY A 291 20.08 -19.91 -13.20
CA GLY A 291 20.68 -21.25 -13.00
C GLY A 291 20.83 -22.06 -14.30
N ASP A 292 21.55 -23.18 -14.24
CA ASP A 292 21.91 -23.99 -15.42
C ASP A 292 20.72 -24.60 -16.17
N ASP A 293 19.63 -24.88 -15.44
CA ASP A 293 18.40 -25.45 -15.97
C ASP A 293 17.45 -24.42 -16.59
N TRP A 294 17.79 -23.12 -16.65
CA TRP A 294 16.91 -21.97 -16.96
C TRP A 294 15.90 -22.16 -18.11
N ARG A 295 16.21 -23.02 -19.09
CA ARG A 295 15.31 -23.37 -20.20
C ARG A 295 14.03 -24.07 -19.73
N SER A 296 14.02 -24.67 -18.53
CA SER A 296 12.83 -25.20 -17.84
C SER A 296 11.77 -24.12 -17.59
N CYS A 297 12.19 -22.86 -17.40
CA CYS A 297 11.31 -21.72 -17.20
C CYS A 297 10.59 -21.26 -18.47
N PHE A 298 10.97 -21.73 -19.66
CA PHE A 298 10.47 -21.22 -20.95
C PHE A 298 9.98 -22.34 -21.85
N HIS A 299 8.70 -22.28 -22.19
CA HIS A 299 8.08 -23.21 -23.12
C HIS A 299 8.64 -23.03 -24.54
N TYR A 300 8.85 -21.78 -24.98
CA TYR A 300 9.35 -21.47 -26.32
C TYR A 300 10.47 -20.42 -26.25
N ILE A 301 11.58 -20.66 -26.97
CA ILE A 301 12.76 -19.78 -26.95
C ILE A 301 13.09 -19.36 -28.39
N ILE A 302 12.85 -18.10 -28.71
CA ILE A 302 13.11 -17.48 -30.02
C ILE A 302 14.29 -16.51 -29.91
N VAL A 303 15.32 -16.75 -30.73
CA VAL A 303 16.57 -15.96 -30.77
C VAL A 303 16.77 -15.34 -32.15
N ASN A 304 17.63 -14.33 -32.27
CA ASN A 304 17.85 -13.58 -33.52
C ASN A 304 16.54 -13.15 -34.20
N ALA A 305 15.52 -12.74 -33.44
CA ALA A 305 14.15 -12.54 -33.92
C ALA A 305 14.00 -11.42 -34.96
N MET A 306 14.95 -10.47 -35.03
CA MET A 306 14.92 -9.29 -35.91
C MET A 306 13.72 -8.35 -35.64
N LYS A 307 13.28 -8.22 -34.38
CA LYS A 307 12.32 -7.19 -33.94
C LYS A 307 12.80 -5.80 -34.39
N PRO A 308 11.92 -4.92 -34.93
CA PRO A 308 10.46 -5.07 -35.03
C PRO A 308 9.98 -5.93 -36.22
N HIS A 309 10.84 -6.32 -37.17
CA HIS A 309 10.43 -7.10 -38.35
C HIS A 309 9.73 -8.43 -38.02
N PHE A 310 10.09 -9.06 -36.88
CA PHE A 310 9.37 -10.21 -36.34
C PHE A 310 7.85 -9.99 -36.26
N TYR A 311 7.41 -8.78 -35.87
CA TYR A 311 5.99 -8.44 -35.73
C TYR A 311 5.38 -7.87 -37.02
N THR A 312 6.18 -7.22 -37.86
CA THR A 312 5.67 -6.45 -39.01
C THR A 312 5.67 -7.21 -40.35
N THR A 313 6.49 -8.25 -40.53
CA THR A 313 6.60 -8.99 -41.81
C THR A 313 6.64 -10.51 -41.65
N ARG A 314 6.14 -11.23 -42.67
CA ARG A 314 6.19 -12.70 -42.77
C ARG A 314 7.38 -13.24 -43.57
N ALA A 315 8.33 -12.36 -43.93
CA ALA A 315 9.48 -12.69 -44.79
C ALA A 315 10.48 -13.66 -44.12
N HIS A 316 10.74 -13.49 -42.83
CA HIS A 316 11.66 -14.34 -42.08
C HIS A 316 10.94 -15.59 -41.57
N LYS A 317 11.57 -16.76 -41.74
CA LYS A 317 11.03 -18.07 -41.33
C LYS A 317 11.85 -18.65 -40.19
N PHE A 318 11.21 -19.44 -39.33
CA PHE A 318 11.90 -20.13 -38.25
C PHE A 318 12.85 -21.18 -38.80
N ARG A 319 14.03 -21.28 -38.19
CA ARG A 319 14.92 -22.43 -38.28
C ARG A 319 15.15 -22.98 -36.88
N LEU A 320 15.08 -24.30 -36.72
CA LEU A 320 15.50 -24.95 -35.48
C LEU A 320 16.99 -24.68 -35.25
N TYR A 321 17.36 -24.21 -34.06
CA TYR A 321 18.73 -23.93 -33.66
C TYR A 321 19.21 -25.03 -32.71
N GLN A 322 20.35 -25.64 -33.01
CA GLN A 322 20.92 -26.73 -32.24
C GLN A 322 21.96 -26.21 -31.22
N PRO A 323 21.67 -26.20 -29.91
CA PRO A 323 22.54 -25.53 -28.92
C PRO A 323 23.92 -26.15 -28.77
N THR A 324 24.05 -27.46 -28.99
CA THR A 324 25.32 -28.19 -28.83
C THR A 324 26.31 -27.99 -29.97
N THR A 325 25.84 -27.59 -31.16
CA THR A 325 26.68 -27.41 -32.35
C THR A 325 26.71 -25.98 -32.89
N ASN A 326 25.83 -25.08 -32.39
CA ASN A 326 25.65 -23.72 -32.90
C ASN A 326 25.26 -23.70 -34.41
N VAL A 327 24.48 -24.70 -34.85
CA VAL A 327 24.02 -24.85 -36.24
C VAL A 327 22.51 -24.64 -36.33
N LEU A 328 22.05 -24.05 -37.45
CA LEU A 328 20.64 -23.96 -37.82
C LEU A 328 20.25 -25.13 -38.73
N SER A 329 19.21 -25.88 -38.39
CA SER A 329 18.65 -26.91 -39.29
C SER A 329 18.21 -26.30 -40.63
N TRP A 330 18.33 -27.05 -41.70
CA TRP A 330 17.85 -26.69 -43.04
C TRP A 330 16.37 -27.07 -43.25
N GLU A 331 15.81 -27.87 -42.36
CA GLU A 331 14.44 -28.35 -42.43
C GLU A 331 13.43 -27.22 -42.19
N LYS A 332 12.31 -27.29 -42.91
CA LYS A 332 11.17 -26.38 -42.69
C LYS A 332 10.53 -26.70 -41.34
N VAL A 333 10.54 -25.72 -40.44
CA VAL A 333 9.80 -25.80 -39.17
C VAL A 333 8.29 -25.90 -39.46
N THR A 334 7.70 -27.05 -39.15
CA THR A 334 6.25 -27.34 -39.28
C THR A 334 5.50 -27.23 -37.95
N GLN A 335 6.21 -27.23 -36.82
CA GLN A 335 5.69 -27.04 -35.48
C GLN A 335 6.79 -26.44 -34.58
N ILE A 336 6.43 -25.57 -33.64
CA ILE A 336 7.34 -25.06 -32.61
C ILE A 336 7.21 -25.93 -31.36
N MET A 337 8.22 -26.74 -31.09
CA MET A 337 8.26 -27.70 -30.00
C MET A 337 8.69 -27.06 -28.68
N ARG A 338 8.16 -27.55 -27.56
CA ARG A 338 8.51 -27.06 -26.22
C ARG A 338 10.00 -27.28 -25.91
N HIS A 339 10.59 -26.37 -25.14
CA HIS A 339 12.00 -26.35 -24.70
C HIS A 339 13.05 -26.33 -25.82
N SER A 340 12.61 -26.28 -27.09
CA SER A 340 13.46 -26.19 -28.28
C SER A 340 13.75 -24.72 -28.62
N VAL A 341 14.93 -24.49 -29.20
CA VAL A 341 15.39 -23.13 -29.56
C VAL A 341 15.19 -22.91 -31.04
N TYR A 342 14.59 -21.78 -31.41
CA TYR A 342 14.37 -21.40 -32.81
C TYR A 342 14.97 -20.04 -33.12
N SER A 343 15.51 -19.88 -34.33
CA SER A 343 16.11 -18.63 -34.79
C SER A 343 15.22 -17.94 -35.83
N GLY A 344 15.08 -16.62 -35.73
CA GLY A 344 14.33 -15.79 -36.67
C GLY A 344 12.81 -15.99 -36.59
N GLY A 345 12.17 -16.17 -37.74
CA GLY A 345 10.71 -16.32 -37.84
C GLY A 345 9.92 -15.01 -37.75
N ASN A 346 8.64 -15.11 -37.41
CA ASN A 346 7.72 -13.98 -37.28
C ASN A 346 6.52 -14.33 -36.38
N LEU A 347 5.83 -13.29 -35.88
CA LEU A 347 4.68 -13.36 -34.98
C LEU A 347 3.52 -14.22 -35.51
N ARG A 348 3.24 -14.15 -36.81
CA ARG A 348 2.12 -14.90 -37.39
C ARG A 348 2.43 -16.40 -37.43
N ASP A 349 3.61 -16.76 -37.92
CA ASP A 349 4.08 -18.14 -37.88
C ASP A 349 4.27 -18.62 -36.43
N PHE A 350 4.63 -17.76 -35.47
CA PHE A 350 4.74 -18.14 -34.06
C PHE A 350 3.40 -18.61 -33.49
N LEU A 351 2.33 -17.85 -33.70
CA LEU A 351 0.98 -18.19 -33.26
C LEU A 351 0.46 -19.43 -34.01
N GLU A 352 0.61 -19.48 -35.35
CA GLU A 352 0.17 -20.62 -36.17
C GLU A 352 0.91 -21.94 -35.82
N LEU A 353 2.21 -21.89 -35.46
CA LEU A 353 3.03 -23.10 -35.21
C LEU A 353 3.14 -23.51 -33.73
N THR A 354 2.68 -22.67 -32.78
CA THR A 354 2.58 -23.03 -31.34
C THR A 354 1.16 -23.39 -30.91
N GLY A 355 0.13 -22.99 -31.68
CA GLY A 355 -1.27 -23.09 -31.29
C GLY A 355 -1.71 -22.08 -30.22
N ILE A 356 -0.86 -21.11 -29.85
CA ILE A 356 -1.22 -20.04 -28.92
C ILE A 356 -2.31 -19.15 -29.55
N LYS A 357 -3.39 -18.90 -28.80
CA LYS A 357 -4.45 -17.95 -29.16
C LYS A 357 -4.03 -16.51 -28.82
N ASN A 358 -4.49 -15.53 -29.59
CA ASN A 358 -4.06 -14.12 -29.44
C ASN A 358 -4.42 -13.43 -28.10
N LYS A 359 -5.40 -13.95 -27.36
CA LYS A 359 -5.85 -13.41 -26.06
C LYS A 359 -5.12 -14.08 -24.88
N GLY A 360 -5.10 -13.41 -23.73
CA GLY A 360 -4.47 -13.93 -22.51
C GLY A 360 -2.94 -13.87 -22.51
N ILE A 361 -2.35 -13.05 -23.39
CA ILE A 361 -0.90 -12.85 -23.50
C ILE A 361 -0.52 -11.49 -22.91
N LEU A 362 0.45 -11.49 -22.00
CA LEU A 362 1.13 -10.29 -21.50
C LEU A 362 2.61 -10.36 -21.92
N TYR A 363 3.03 -9.45 -22.80
CA TYR A 363 4.41 -9.38 -23.30
C TYR A 363 5.19 -8.28 -22.60
N PHE A 364 6.37 -8.62 -22.10
CA PHE A 364 7.31 -7.73 -21.45
C PHE A 364 8.49 -7.38 -22.35
N GLY A 365 8.81 -6.10 -22.40
CA GLY A 365 9.96 -5.55 -23.11
C GLY A 365 10.33 -4.19 -22.52
N ASP A 366 11.54 -3.71 -22.77
CA ASP A 366 11.99 -2.39 -22.33
C ASP A 366 11.82 -1.33 -23.44
N HIS A 367 11.94 -1.73 -24.71
CA HIS A 367 11.92 -0.82 -25.84
C HIS A 367 10.49 -0.58 -26.35
N VAL A 368 9.82 0.40 -25.72
CA VAL A 368 8.43 0.86 -25.96
C VAL A 368 7.93 0.73 -27.40
N TYR A 369 8.69 1.14 -28.42
CA TYR A 369 8.25 0.96 -29.82
C TYR A 369 8.47 -0.46 -30.39
N SER A 370 9.71 -0.95 -30.49
CA SER A 370 10.00 -2.24 -31.15
C SER A 370 9.43 -3.47 -30.47
N ASP A 371 9.17 -3.40 -29.16
CA ASP A 371 8.73 -4.54 -28.35
C ASP A 371 7.22 -4.54 -28.08
N LEU A 372 6.64 -3.38 -27.79
CA LEU A 372 5.28 -3.30 -27.23
C LEU A 372 4.25 -2.80 -28.24
N ALA A 373 4.62 -1.85 -29.11
CA ALA A 373 3.66 -1.21 -30.01
C ALA A 373 3.04 -2.18 -31.03
N GLU A 374 3.88 -2.95 -31.73
CA GLU A 374 3.41 -3.82 -32.81
C GLU A 374 2.60 -5.04 -32.31
N PRO A 375 2.96 -5.74 -31.21
CA PRO A 375 2.11 -6.82 -30.68
C PRO A 375 0.73 -6.34 -30.20
N SER A 376 0.68 -5.25 -29.41
CA SER A 376 -0.60 -4.73 -28.95
C SER A 376 -1.47 -4.23 -30.11
N ALA A 377 -0.88 -3.55 -31.11
CA ALA A 377 -1.63 -3.03 -32.27
C ALA A 377 -2.09 -4.13 -33.25
N ARG A 378 -1.34 -5.23 -33.43
CA ARG A 378 -1.65 -6.25 -34.45
C ARG A 378 -2.49 -7.41 -33.94
N VAL A 379 -2.28 -7.82 -32.69
CA VAL A 379 -2.86 -9.06 -32.13
C VAL A 379 -3.51 -8.85 -30.76
N GLY A 380 -3.49 -7.63 -30.20
CA GLY A 380 -4.18 -7.31 -28.95
C GLY A 380 -3.50 -7.88 -27.70
N TRP A 381 -2.19 -8.17 -27.77
CA TRP A 381 -1.41 -8.58 -26.60
C TRP A 381 -1.38 -7.45 -25.56
N ARG A 382 -1.49 -7.79 -24.28
CA ARG A 382 -1.26 -6.86 -23.18
C ARG A 382 0.24 -6.56 -23.08
N ALA A 383 0.60 -5.36 -22.68
CA ALA A 383 1.99 -4.87 -22.70
C ALA A 383 2.51 -4.45 -21.32
N GLY A 384 3.64 -5.02 -20.91
CA GLY A 384 4.32 -4.71 -19.66
C GLY A 384 5.70 -4.07 -19.92
N ALA A 385 5.84 -2.76 -19.69
CA ALA A 385 7.10 -2.08 -19.94
C ALA A 385 8.09 -2.20 -18.77
N ILE A 386 9.32 -2.61 -19.05
CA ILE A 386 10.43 -2.59 -18.09
C ILE A 386 11.22 -1.30 -18.26
N VAL A 387 11.32 -0.50 -17.19
CA VAL A 387 12.05 0.79 -17.20
C VAL A 387 13.02 0.82 -16.00
N PRO A 388 14.25 0.28 -16.15
CA PRO A 388 15.19 0.12 -15.04
C PRO A 388 15.51 1.43 -14.27
N GLU A 389 15.48 2.57 -14.96
CA GLU A 389 15.72 3.90 -14.40
C GLU A 389 14.69 4.33 -13.34
N LEU A 390 13.47 3.77 -13.42
CA LEU A 390 12.34 4.10 -12.52
C LEU A 390 12.69 3.93 -11.03
N THR A 391 13.60 3.01 -10.69
CA THR A 391 14.08 2.88 -9.29
C THR A 391 14.89 4.09 -8.82
N LYS A 392 15.69 4.73 -9.70
CA LYS A 392 16.43 5.97 -9.37
C LYS A 392 15.44 7.12 -9.23
N GLU A 393 14.55 7.26 -10.20
CA GLU A 393 13.51 8.30 -10.27
C GLU A 393 12.63 8.33 -9.01
N ILE A 394 12.01 7.20 -8.64
CA ILE A 394 11.11 7.14 -7.46
C ILE A 394 11.89 7.45 -6.16
N ARG A 395 13.13 6.96 -6.01
CA ARG A 395 13.93 7.24 -4.80
C ARG A 395 14.27 8.72 -4.66
N LEU A 396 14.54 9.42 -5.77
CA LEU A 396 14.76 10.85 -5.79
C LEU A 396 13.47 11.63 -5.49
N GLN A 397 12.36 11.23 -6.12
CA GLN A 397 11.03 11.82 -5.90
C GLN A 397 10.53 11.65 -4.46
N ASN A 398 10.91 10.58 -3.77
CA ASN A 398 10.59 10.34 -2.36
C ASN A 398 11.40 11.21 -1.38
N SER A 399 12.44 11.91 -1.82
CA SER A 399 13.23 12.77 -0.93
C SER A 399 12.38 13.91 -0.35
N ASP A 400 12.63 14.28 0.91
CA ASP A 400 11.93 15.41 1.55
C ASP A 400 12.15 16.72 0.79
N PHE A 401 13.36 16.93 0.27
CA PHE A 401 13.69 18.06 -0.60
C PHE A 401 12.75 18.14 -1.81
N PHE A 402 12.69 17.06 -2.61
CA PHE A 402 11.85 17.03 -3.81
C PHE A 402 10.37 17.19 -3.48
N ARG A 403 9.86 16.46 -2.48
CA ARG A 403 8.43 16.52 -2.09
C ARG A 403 8.02 17.91 -1.58
N ARG A 404 8.85 18.57 -0.78
CA ARG A 404 8.59 19.93 -0.26
C ARG A 404 8.69 20.98 -1.37
N LYS A 405 9.76 20.95 -2.17
CA LYS A 405 9.96 21.90 -3.29
C LYS A 405 8.87 21.75 -4.37
N LEU A 406 8.40 20.54 -4.66
CA LEU A 406 7.28 20.31 -5.58
C LEU A 406 5.93 20.79 -5.00
N ALA A 407 5.67 20.54 -3.71
CA ALA A 407 4.48 21.05 -3.05
C ALA A 407 4.45 22.59 -3.02
N TRP A 408 5.60 23.23 -2.81
CA TRP A 408 5.73 24.69 -2.86
C TRP A 408 5.61 25.24 -4.29
N LEU A 409 6.25 24.62 -5.29
CA LEU A 409 6.09 24.99 -6.70
C LEU A 409 4.61 24.95 -7.13
N SER A 410 3.86 23.94 -6.70
CA SER A 410 2.41 23.85 -6.94
C SER A 410 1.64 25.01 -6.29
N ALA A 411 1.88 25.26 -5.00
CA ALA A 411 1.21 26.35 -4.27
C ALA A 411 1.54 27.75 -4.83
N LEU A 412 2.81 27.99 -5.20
CA LEU A 412 3.25 29.24 -5.81
C LEU A 412 2.68 29.43 -7.21
N THR A 413 2.55 28.34 -8.00
CA THR A 413 1.91 28.38 -9.31
C THR A 413 0.45 28.82 -9.18
N SER A 414 -0.32 28.24 -8.26
CA SER A 414 -1.71 28.64 -8.01
C SER A 414 -1.89 30.00 -7.31
N LEU A 415 -0.84 30.58 -6.74
CA LEU A 415 -0.82 32.00 -6.35
C LEU A 415 -0.66 32.91 -7.58
N VAL A 416 0.30 32.62 -8.46
CA VAL A 416 0.49 33.38 -9.71
C VAL A 416 -0.76 33.33 -10.58
N GLU A 417 -1.30 32.13 -10.84
CA GLU A 417 -2.52 31.93 -11.66
C GLU A 417 -3.75 32.67 -11.12
N ARG A 418 -3.84 32.89 -9.80
CA ARG A 418 -4.94 33.62 -9.17
C ARG A 418 -4.85 35.12 -9.40
N PHE A 419 -3.68 35.71 -9.19
CA PHE A 419 -3.51 37.16 -9.16
C PHE A 419 -3.00 37.75 -10.49
N GLU A 420 -2.67 36.92 -11.48
CA GLU A 420 -2.25 37.35 -12.83
C GLU A 420 -3.31 38.24 -13.52
N GLN A 421 -4.59 38.02 -13.24
CA GLN A 421 -5.68 38.88 -13.74
C GLN A 421 -5.74 40.21 -12.97
N ASP A 422 -5.74 40.18 -11.63
CA ASP A 422 -5.82 41.37 -10.78
C ASP A 422 -4.62 42.33 -10.98
N ALA A 423 -3.42 41.78 -11.14
CA ALA A 423 -2.18 42.53 -11.35
C ALA A 423 -2.13 43.25 -12.72
N SER A 424 -3.06 42.98 -13.66
CA SER A 424 -3.16 43.78 -14.88
C SER A 424 -3.46 45.27 -14.58
N CYS A 425 -4.08 45.56 -13.44
CA CYS A 425 -4.44 46.92 -13.02
C CYS A 425 -3.31 47.70 -12.32
N ASP A 426 -2.32 47.04 -11.71
CA ASP A 426 -1.32 47.69 -10.82
C ASP A 426 0.14 47.35 -11.17
N ALA A 427 1.01 48.38 -11.13
CA ALA A 427 2.43 48.27 -11.42
C ALA A 427 3.25 47.61 -10.29
N GLU A 428 2.86 47.79 -9.01
CA GLU A 428 3.55 47.13 -7.90
C GLU A 428 3.25 45.63 -7.89
N SER A 429 1.97 45.25 -8.03
CA SER A 429 1.52 43.86 -8.13
C SER A 429 2.19 43.12 -9.30
N ARG A 430 2.37 43.76 -10.47
CA ARG A 430 3.18 43.19 -11.57
C ARG A 430 4.61 42.87 -11.16
N THR A 431 5.23 43.76 -10.38
CA THR A 431 6.61 43.59 -9.90
C THR A 431 6.71 42.43 -8.91
N VAL A 432 5.72 42.27 -8.03
CA VAL A 432 5.62 41.13 -7.10
C VAL A 432 5.42 39.81 -7.85
N LEU A 433 4.50 39.75 -8.82
CA LEU A 433 4.29 38.54 -9.64
C LEU A 433 5.50 38.17 -10.49
N ALA A 434 6.25 39.14 -11.01
CA ALA A 434 7.49 38.87 -11.73
C ALA A 434 8.55 38.18 -10.84
N GLN A 435 8.64 38.58 -9.57
CA GLN A 435 9.52 37.92 -8.58
C GLN A 435 9.02 36.52 -8.22
N TRP A 436 7.69 36.31 -8.14
CA TRP A 436 7.11 34.98 -7.91
C TRP A 436 7.30 34.04 -9.12
N ASP A 437 7.24 34.55 -10.36
CA ASP A 437 7.56 33.74 -11.55
C ASP A 437 9.06 33.42 -11.66
N GLN A 438 9.93 34.34 -11.24
CA GLN A 438 11.36 34.06 -11.14
C GLN A 438 11.62 32.89 -10.15
N GLU A 439 11.07 32.95 -8.93
CA GLU A 439 11.17 31.82 -7.98
C GLU A 439 10.52 30.54 -8.57
N ARG A 440 9.41 30.66 -9.29
CA ARG A 440 8.74 29.53 -9.96
C ARG A 440 9.65 28.83 -10.97
N GLU A 441 10.47 29.56 -11.72
CA GLU A 441 11.43 28.98 -12.67
C GLU A 441 12.72 28.47 -11.98
N GLU A 442 13.19 29.14 -10.92
CA GLU A 442 14.29 28.65 -10.09
C GLU A 442 13.94 27.29 -9.44
N LEU A 443 12.74 27.15 -8.87
CA LEU A 443 12.20 25.91 -8.33
C LEU A 443 12.06 24.80 -9.40
N ARG A 444 11.72 25.17 -10.64
CA ARG A 444 11.63 24.22 -11.77
C ARG A 444 13.00 23.67 -12.18
N GLU A 445 14.04 24.51 -12.24
CA GLU A 445 15.41 24.07 -12.54
C GLU A 445 15.99 23.27 -11.36
N GLU A 446 15.78 23.67 -10.11
CA GLU A 446 16.13 22.86 -8.92
C GLU A 446 15.55 21.43 -9.01
N LEU A 447 14.22 21.30 -9.18
CA LEU A 447 13.53 20.02 -9.23
C LEU A 447 13.95 19.15 -10.43
N LYS A 448 14.36 19.78 -11.54
CA LYS A 448 14.97 19.10 -12.69
C LYS A 448 16.38 18.57 -12.35
N MET A 449 17.24 19.41 -11.75
CA MET A 449 18.63 19.06 -11.46
C MET A 449 18.78 17.85 -10.52
N VAL A 450 17.80 17.59 -9.66
CA VAL A 450 17.74 16.39 -8.78
C VAL A 450 17.95 15.06 -9.54
N PHE A 451 17.54 14.96 -10.81
CA PHE A 451 17.62 13.71 -11.60
C PHE A 451 18.88 13.62 -12.45
N ASN A 452 19.07 14.63 -13.31
CA ASN A 452 20.18 14.79 -14.23
C ASN A 452 20.34 16.31 -14.48
N PRO A 453 21.50 16.93 -14.20
CA PRO A 453 21.66 18.39 -14.32
C PRO A 453 21.42 18.95 -15.74
N ARG A 454 21.69 18.17 -16.79
CA ARG A 454 21.50 18.60 -18.19
C ARG A 454 20.05 18.48 -18.64
N PHE A 455 19.46 17.30 -18.42
CA PHE A 455 18.20 16.90 -19.07
C PHE A 455 17.04 16.63 -18.09
N GLY A 456 17.29 16.54 -16.78
CA GLY A 456 16.27 16.24 -15.77
C GLY A 456 15.70 14.82 -15.83
N SER A 457 14.50 14.63 -15.27
CA SER A 457 13.78 13.34 -15.20
C SER A 457 13.51 12.74 -16.58
N LEU A 458 13.68 11.42 -16.71
CA LEU A 458 13.24 10.64 -17.88
C LEU A 458 11.75 10.90 -18.19
N PHE A 459 10.93 11.04 -17.15
CA PHE A 459 9.48 11.03 -17.26
C PHE A 459 8.83 12.42 -17.41
N ARG A 460 9.53 13.52 -17.09
CA ARG A 460 8.89 14.85 -16.99
C ARG A 460 9.76 16.00 -17.51
N THR A 461 9.12 16.98 -18.13
CA THR A 461 9.66 18.24 -18.65
C THR A 461 8.96 19.40 -17.96
N TYR A 462 9.50 19.82 -16.81
CA TYR A 462 8.86 20.71 -15.83
C TYR A 462 7.44 20.23 -15.41
N HIS A 463 6.38 20.78 -15.99
CA HIS A 463 5.01 20.37 -15.73
C HIS A 463 4.58 19.18 -16.60
N ASN A 464 4.86 19.23 -17.90
CA ASN A 464 4.41 18.21 -18.87
C ASN A 464 5.11 16.85 -18.69
N PRO A 465 4.44 15.72 -19.01
CA PRO A 465 5.12 14.46 -19.27
C PRO A 465 6.14 14.62 -20.40
N SER A 466 7.24 13.89 -20.35
CA SER A 466 8.18 13.83 -21.47
C SER A 466 7.57 13.11 -22.67
N TYR A 467 8.20 13.28 -23.83
CA TYR A 467 7.86 12.53 -25.04
C TYR A 467 7.99 11.00 -24.87
N PHE A 468 8.92 10.56 -24.01
CA PHE A 468 9.04 9.16 -23.60
C PHE A 468 7.82 8.71 -22.78
N SER A 469 7.41 9.47 -21.76
CA SER A 469 6.24 9.16 -20.93
C SER A 469 4.96 9.02 -21.73
N ILE A 470 4.65 9.96 -22.62
CA ILE A 470 3.38 9.90 -23.37
C ILE A 470 3.35 8.75 -24.37
N ARG A 471 4.51 8.25 -24.85
CA ARG A 471 4.59 7.00 -25.63
C ARG A 471 4.42 5.77 -24.73
N LEU A 472 5.17 5.70 -23.62
CA LEU A 472 5.07 4.62 -22.61
C LEU A 472 3.62 4.41 -22.16
N MET A 473 2.92 5.49 -21.82
CA MET A 473 1.54 5.46 -21.33
C MET A 473 0.49 5.09 -22.38
N ARG A 474 0.82 5.16 -23.67
CA ARG A 474 -0.08 4.75 -24.77
C ARG A 474 0.14 3.31 -25.22
N LEU A 475 1.28 2.70 -24.86
CA LEU A 475 1.78 1.45 -25.45
C LEU A 475 2.08 0.37 -24.42
N ALA A 476 1.98 0.67 -23.12
CA ALA A 476 2.10 -0.30 -22.03
C ALA A 476 0.91 -0.19 -21.09
N ASP A 477 0.23 -1.31 -20.82
CA ASP A 477 -0.85 -1.39 -19.83
C ASP A 477 -0.33 -1.16 -18.43
N VAL A 478 0.83 -1.76 -18.13
CA VAL A 478 1.57 -1.61 -16.88
C VAL A 478 3.04 -1.36 -17.15
N TYR A 479 3.73 -0.71 -16.22
CA TYR A 479 5.18 -0.54 -16.26
C TYR A 479 5.81 -0.70 -14.88
N THR A 480 7.06 -1.15 -14.84
CA THR A 480 7.80 -1.35 -13.58
C THR A 480 9.32 -1.37 -13.80
N SER A 481 10.09 -1.36 -12.71
CA SER A 481 11.57 -1.30 -12.77
C SER A 481 12.27 -2.65 -12.96
N SER A 482 11.56 -3.77 -12.81
CA SER A 482 12.00 -5.14 -13.15
C SER A 482 10.82 -6.10 -13.11
N VAL A 483 10.80 -7.14 -13.96
CA VAL A 483 9.79 -8.22 -13.95
C VAL A 483 9.59 -8.81 -12.54
N ALA A 484 10.68 -9.00 -11.78
CA ALA A 484 10.65 -9.58 -10.44
C ALA A 484 9.79 -8.78 -9.42
N ASN A 485 9.43 -7.53 -9.72
CA ASN A 485 8.50 -6.74 -8.90
C ASN A 485 7.08 -7.32 -8.86
N LEU A 486 6.71 -8.18 -9.82
CA LEU A 486 5.44 -8.92 -9.83
C LEU A 486 5.33 -9.94 -8.68
N LEU A 487 6.44 -10.29 -8.01
CA LEU A 487 6.40 -11.11 -6.80
C LEU A 487 5.71 -10.42 -5.61
N ASN A 488 5.65 -9.08 -5.60
CA ASN A 488 4.96 -8.32 -4.53
C ASN A 488 3.43 -8.36 -4.64
N TYR A 489 2.88 -9.15 -5.57
CA TYR A 489 1.47 -9.22 -5.94
C TYR A 489 1.04 -10.68 -6.15
N SER A 490 -0.24 -10.99 -6.00
CA SER A 490 -0.78 -12.34 -6.28
C SER A 490 -0.72 -12.68 -7.77
N ILE A 491 -0.79 -13.98 -8.12
CA ILE A 491 -0.77 -14.43 -9.52
C ILE A 491 -2.00 -13.98 -10.32
N GLY A 492 -3.14 -13.77 -9.64
CA GLY A 492 -4.38 -13.19 -10.16
C GLY A 492 -4.59 -11.73 -9.74
N GLN A 493 -3.52 -10.96 -9.52
CA GLN A 493 -3.66 -9.55 -9.14
C GLN A 493 -4.36 -8.76 -10.24
N LYS A 494 -5.42 -8.03 -9.87
CA LYS A 494 -5.99 -6.99 -10.70
C LYS A 494 -5.34 -5.64 -10.42
N PHE A 495 -4.85 -4.98 -11.47
CA PHE A 495 -4.30 -3.63 -11.45
C PHE A 495 -5.30 -2.64 -12.05
N TYR A 496 -5.48 -1.50 -11.39
CA TYR A 496 -6.39 -0.44 -11.83
C TYR A 496 -5.61 0.81 -12.26
N ALA A 497 -5.97 1.37 -13.40
CA ALA A 497 -5.51 2.68 -13.82
C ALA A 497 -6.00 3.76 -12.82
N ARG A 498 -5.14 4.72 -12.46
CA ARG A 498 -5.59 5.91 -11.73
C ARG A 498 -6.37 6.80 -12.69
N ARG A 499 -7.57 7.25 -12.30
CA ARG A 499 -8.31 8.27 -13.08
C ARG A 499 -7.45 9.51 -13.24
N TRP A 500 -7.28 9.95 -14.48
CA TRP A 500 -6.67 11.24 -14.81
C TRP A 500 -7.75 12.31 -14.77
N LEU A 501 -7.62 13.28 -13.88
CA LEU A 501 -8.50 14.45 -13.88
C LEU A 501 -8.18 15.34 -15.08
N LEU A 502 -9.19 15.64 -15.89
CA LEU A 502 -9.09 16.65 -16.95
C LEU A 502 -9.10 18.06 -16.33
N PRO A 503 -8.56 19.11 -17.00
CA PRO A 503 -8.44 20.45 -16.41
C PRO A 503 -9.75 21.15 -16.03
N HIS A 504 -10.91 20.60 -16.41
CA HIS A 504 -12.25 21.10 -16.05
C HIS A 504 -12.96 20.19 -15.02
N GLU A 505 -12.34 19.09 -14.58
CA GLU A 505 -12.91 18.19 -13.59
C GLU A 505 -12.49 18.62 -12.18
N SER A 506 -13.46 18.79 -11.28
CA SER A 506 -13.19 19.05 -9.87
C SER A 506 -12.49 17.86 -9.20
N ASP A 507 -11.47 18.14 -8.39
CA ASP A 507 -10.85 17.13 -7.53
C ASP A 507 -11.79 16.78 -6.37
N LEU A 508 -12.56 15.71 -6.54
CA LEU A 508 -13.51 15.20 -5.55
C LEU A 508 -12.83 14.47 -4.38
N LEU A 509 -11.52 14.18 -4.45
CA LEU A 509 -10.77 13.49 -3.42
C LEU A 509 -10.05 14.48 -2.48
N TYR A 510 -9.81 15.70 -2.93
CA TYR A 510 -9.38 16.83 -2.10
C TYR A 510 -10.49 17.88 -2.04
N PRO A 511 -11.51 17.71 -1.16
CA PRO A 511 -12.54 18.72 -0.98
C PRO A 511 -11.90 20.08 -0.70
N SER A 512 -12.38 21.09 -1.40
CA SER A 512 -11.93 22.47 -1.24
C SER A 512 -12.04 22.89 0.24
N LEU A 513 -11.20 23.85 0.66
CA LEU A 513 -11.20 24.31 2.06
C LEU A 513 -12.61 24.69 2.55
N SER A 514 -13.45 25.26 1.69
CA SER A 514 -14.87 25.54 1.98
C SER A 514 -15.71 24.28 2.24
N GLN A 515 -15.58 23.21 1.44
CA GLN A 515 -16.26 21.94 1.70
C GLN A 515 -15.80 21.29 3.01
N ALA A 516 -14.48 21.29 3.27
CA ALA A 516 -13.94 20.79 4.54
C ALA A 516 -14.45 21.59 5.75
N ILE A 517 -14.56 22.93 5.64
CA ILE A 517 -15.15 23.81 6.66
C ILE A 517 -16.64 23.53 6.85
N LEU A 518 -17.42 23.33 5.78
CA LEU A 518 -18.86 23.04 5.86
C LEU A 518 -19.12 21.71 6.57
N VAL A 519 -18.34 20.66 6.27
CA VAL A 519 -18.39 19.40 7.02
C VAL A 519 -18.03 19.64 8.49
N TRP A 520 -16.96 20.38 8.78
CA TRP A 520 -16.54 20.66 10.16
C TRP A 520 -17.58 21.47 10.95
N ALA A 521 -18.27 22.41 10.30
CA ALA A 521 -19.34 23.21 10.89
C ALA A 521 -20.59 22.37 11.17
N ALA A 522 -21.02 21.54 10.21
CA ALA A 522 -22.14 20.62 10.40
C ALA A 522 -21.88 19.62 11.55
N TRP A 523 -20.66 19.07 11.61
CA TRP A 523 -20.24 18.19 12.71
C TRP A 523 -20.17 18.92 14.05
N SER A 524 -19.67 20.17 14.08
CA SER A 524 -19.66 20.98 15.30
C SER A 524 -21.07 21.26 15.84
N LEU A 525 -22.03 21.54 14.94
CA LEU A 525 -23.43 21.77 15.29
C LEU A 525 -24.09 20.51 15.85
N LEU A 526 -23.78 19.34 15.25
CA LEU A 526 -24.24 18.03 15.72
C LEU A 526 -23.68 17.69 17.11
N PHE A 527 -22.39 18.03 17.35
CA PHE A 527 -21.71 17.81 18.63
C PHE A 527 -22.33 18.61 19.79
N SER A 528 -22.90 19.79 19.52
CA SER A 528 -23.58 20.60 20.56
C SER A 528 -24.95 20.07 21.02
N LEU A 529 -25.43 18.92 20.52
CA LEU A 529 -26.82 18.49 20.68
C LEU A 529 -27.06 17.13 21.38
N LEU A 530 -26.02 16.40 21.85
CA LEU A 530 -26.24 15.19 22.68
C LEU A 530 -25.93 15.42 24.17
N PRO A 531 -26.77 14.92 25.10
CA PRO A 531 -26.53 15.01 26.54
C PRO A 531 -25.46 14.01 27.02
N THR A 532 -24.71 14.40 28.06
CA THR A 532 -23.62 13.59 28.63
C THR A 532 -24.11 12.68 29.75
N PHE A 533 -24.02 11.35 29.56
CA PHE A 533 -24.07 10.38 30.65
C PHE A 533 -22.67 10.15 31.25
N SER A 534 -22.61 9.86 32.55
CA SER A 534 -21.37 9.59 33.29
C SER A 534 -21.42 8.21 33.94
N CYS A 535 -20.26 7.56 34.10
CA CYS A 535 -20.10 6.17 34.52
C CYS A 535 -19.01 6.12 35.61
N ARG A 536 -19.27 5.43 36.74
CA ARG A 536 -18.40 5.51 37.93
C ARG A 536 -17.74 4.17 38.27
N GLN A 537 -16.45 4.23 38.62
CA GLN A 537 -15.76 3.14 39.31
C GLN A 537 -16.05 3.24 40.81
N LEU A 538 -16.48 2.12 41.40
CA LEU A 538 -16.76 1.96 42.83
C LEU A 538 -15.51 1.41 43.56
N PRO A 539 -15.41 1.59 44.89
CA PRO A 539 -14.29 1.05 45.68
C PRO A 539 -14.25 -0.47 45.68
N ASP A 540 -13.05 -1.03 45.69
CA ASP A 540 -12.83 -2.49 45.63
C ASP A 540 -13.21 -3.20 46.95
N VAL A 541 -13.86 -4.36 46.84
CA VAL A 541 -14.34 -5.15 47.99
C VAL A 541 -13.44 -6.35 48.22
N TYR A 542 -12.69 -6.35 49.33
CA TYR A 542 -11.81 -7.45 49.71
C TYR A 542 -12.60 -8.61 50.34
N TRP A 543 -12.75 -9.70 49.59
CA TRP A 543 -13.60 -10.85 49.91
C TRP A 543 -12.90 -11.87 50.83
N ASN A 544 -12.48 -11.39 52.00
CA ASN A 544 -11.85 -12.19 53.06
C ASN A 544 -12.66 -12.04 54.36
N ALA A 545 -12.86 -13.13 55.10
CA ALA A 545 -13.47 -13.13 56.43
C ALA A 545 -12.79 -12.15 57.40
N SER A 546 -11.48 -11.96 57.29
CA SER A 546 -10.69 -11.03 58.12
C SER A 546 -10.79 -9.56 57.68
N SER A 547 -11.56 -9.22 56.63
CA SER A 547 -11.62 -7.84 56.14
C SER A 547 -12.58 -6.99 56.97
N ALA A 548 -12.18 -5.74 57.24
CA ALA A 548 -12.95 -4.81 58.06
C ALA A 548 -14.40 -4.60 57.55
N SER A 549 -14.61 -4.73 56.24
CA SER A 549 -15.92 -4.64 55.57
C SER A 549 -16.92 -5.71 56.00
N PHE A 550 -16.45 -6.88 56.46
CA PHE A 550 -17.31 -7.95 56.99
C PHE A 550 -17.28 -8.00 58.53
N LEU A 551 -16.12 -7.71 59.15
CA LEU A 551 -16.00 -7.66 60.61
C LEU A 551 -16.80 -6.53 61.27
N LEU A 552 -16.90 -5.36 60.63
CA LEU A 552 -17.65 -4.20 61.15
C LEU A 552 -19.11 -4.16 60.69
N ALA A 553 -19.52 -5.06 59.80
CA ALA A 553 -20.89 -5.08 59.30
C ALA A 553 -21.84 -5.71 60.33
N SER A 554 -22.98 -5.05 60.57
CA SER A 554 -24.10 -5.68 61.30
C SER A 554 -24.55 -6.99 60.62
N ARG A 555 -25.33 -7.84 61.31
CA ARG A 555 -25.74 -9.22 60.90
C ARG A 555 -26.31 -9.42 59.47
N ARG A 556 -26.49 -8.36 58.68
CA ARG A 556 -26.94 -8.35 57.28
C ARG A 556 -25.80 -8.28 56.25
N GLY A 557 -24.58 -7.95 56.65
CA GLY A 557 -23.46 -7.67 55.73
C GLY A 557 -23.47 -6.22 55.19
N PRO A 558 -22.38 -5.76 54.54
CA PRO A 558 -22.34 -4.44 53.90
C PRO A 558 -23.34 -4.35 52.73
N THR A 559 -23.78 -3.14 52.41
CA THR A 559 -24.66 -2.85 51.26
C THR A 559 -24.09 -1.67 50.47
N LEU A 560 -24.09 -1.76 49.14
CA LEU A 560 -23.64 -0.69 48.23
C LEU A 560 -24.79 -0.22 47.33
N ASP A 561 -24.97 1.10 47.23
CA ASP A 561 -25.86 1.73 46.24
C ASP A 561 -25.09 1.93 44.91
N VAL A 562 -25.68 1.54 43.77
CA VAL A 562 -25.01 1.55 42.46
C VAL A 562 -25.92 2.05 41.32
N GLN A 563 -25.34 2.58 40.25
CA GLN A 563 -26.05 3.03 39.04
C GLN A 563 -25.71 2.17 37.81
N MET A 564 -26.55 2.26 36.77
CA MET A 564 -26.32 1.53 35.52
C MET A 564 -25.08 2.06 34.79
N GLY A 565 -24.17 1.14 34.45
CA GLY A 565 -22.86 1.42 33.90
C GLY A 565 -21.73 1.41 34.95
N ASP A 566 -22.04 1.42 36.25
CA ASP A 566 -21.01 1.44 37.28
C ASP A 566 -20.21 0.12 37.33
N ARG A 567 -18.96 0.23 37.81
CA ARG A 567 -18.00 -0.87 37.88
C ARG A 567 -17.56 -1.14 39.31
N LEU A 568 -17.48 -2.42 39.69
CA LEU A 568 -17.10 -2.88 41.03
C LEU A 568 -16.07 -4.02 40.90
N ASN A 569 -14.97 -3.98 41.65
CA ASN A 569 -14.06 -5.12 41.73
C ASN A 569 -14.24 -5.85 43.07
N ILE A 570 -14.26 -7.17 43.03
CA ILE A 570 -14.17 -8.03 44.21
C ILE A 570 -12.78 -8.67 44.21
N VAL A 571 -12.02 -8.49 45.30
CA VAL A 571 -10.64 -8.95 45.44
C VAL A 571 -10.62 -10.27 46.19
N CYS A 572 -10.05 -11.31 45.59
CA CYS A 572 -9.83 -12.60 46.24
C CYS A 572 -8.80 -12.48 47.40
N PRO A 573 -8.89 -13.32 48.45
CA PRO A 573 -7.83 -13.48 49.44
C PRO A 573 -6.49 -13.86 48.78
N TYR A 574 -5.41 -13.34 49.36
CA TYR A 574 -4.04 -13.52 48.88
C TYR A 574 -3.11 -13.88 50.05
N TYR A 575 -2.29 -14.92 49.88
CA TYR A 575 -1.38 -15.44 50.88
C TYR A 575 0.01 -15.67 50.26
N PRO A 576 1.05 -14.87 50.60
CA PRO A 576 2.30 -14.81 49.85
C PRO A 576 3.31 -15.96 50.11
N SER A 577 2.97 -17.00 50.86
CA SER A 577 3.90 -18.06 51.27
C SER A 577 3.23 -19.44 51.37
N ALA A 578 3.69 -20.42 50.59
CA ALA A 578 3.16 -21.78 50.54
C ALA A 578 3.71 -22.72 51.65
N GLY A 579 3.69 -22.28 52.92
CA GLY A 579 4.63 -22.81 53.93
C GLY A 579 4.16 -23.01 55.38
N ASP A 580 2.87 -23.17 55.68
CA ASP A 580 2.41 -23.76 56.96
C ASP A 580 1.02 -24.43 56.82
N PRO A 581 0.89 -25.77 56.94
CA PRO A 581 -0.40 -26.46 56.88
C PRO A 581 -1.29 -26.30 58.13
N THR A 582 -0.79 -25.68 59.20
CA THR A 582 -1.30 -25.89 60.58
C THR A 582 -2.16 -24.74 61.13
N GLY A 583 -2.61 -23.82 60.28
CA GLY A 583 -3.49 -22.69 60.62
C GLY A 583 -5.00 -22.93 60.49
N ARG A 584 -5.48 -24.18 60.61
CA ARG A 584 -6.85 -24.59 60.22
C ARG A 584 -7.80 -24.78 61.40
N LEU A 585 -8.21 -23.71 62.09
CA LEU A 585 -9.53 -23.62 62.72
C LEU A 585 -9.86 -22.18 63.16
N ASP A 586 -10.95 -21.61 62.65
CA ASP A 586 -11.72 -20.61 63.39
C ASP A 586 -13.19 -20.65 62.95
N ALA A 587 -14.06 -20.92 63.91
CA ALA A 587 -15.52 -20.93 63.80
C ALA A 587 -16.04 -20.16 65.04
N TYR A 588 -17.31 -19.77 65.19
CA TYR A 588 -18.57 -20.40 64.76
C TYR A 588 -19.70 -19.41 65.12
N LEU A 589 -20.92 -19.60 64.57
CA LEU A 589 -22.22 -19.05 65.06
C LEU A 589 -22.45 -17.53 64.82
N GLU A 590 -23.64 -17.01 64.45
CA GLU A 590 -24.90 -17.67 64.10
C GLU A 590 -25.86 -16.78 63.26
N ILE A 591 -26.43 -17.37 62.18
CA ILE A 591 -27.87 -17.31 61.78
C ILE A 591 -28.47 -15.92 61.39
N TYR A 592 -29.31 -15.74 60.35
CA TYR A 592 -30.19 -16.67 59.59
C TYR A 592 -29.87 -16.78 58.09
N ARG A 593 -30.20 -17.96 57.53
CA ARG A 593 -30.28 -18.36 56.09
C ARG A 593 -29.09 -17.94 55.21
N CYS A 594 -28.13 -18.86 55.10
CA CYS A 594 -27.05 -18.89 54.11
C CYS A 594 -27.21 -20.16 53.27
N THR A 595 -28.31 -20.25 52.53
CA THR A 595 -28.80 -21.47 51.88
C THR A 595 -29.14 -21.11 50.44
N LEU A 596 -28.70 -21.91 49.47
CA LEU A 596 -29.15 -21.79 48.09
C LEU A 596 -30.66 -22.06 48.00
N GLU A 597 -31.41 -21.11 47.43
CA GLU A 597 -32.78 -21.34 46.94
C GLU A 597 -32.60 -21.73 45.45
N GLU A 598 -32.95 -22.96 45.06
CA GLU A 598 -32.38 -23.70 43.90
C GLU A 598 -32.69 -23.14 42.50
N GLN A 599 -33.52 -22.09 42.39
CA GLN A 599 -33.86 -21.44 41.11
C GLN A 599 -33.35 -20.00 41.11
N GLY A 600 -32.38 -19.68 40.25
CA GLY A 600 -31.91 -18.32 39.96
C GLY A 600 -30.50 -17.95 40.44
N SER A 601 -29.78 -18.84 41.13
CA SER A 601 -28.39 -18.59 41.56
C SER A 601 -27.38 -18.57 40.40
N ARG A 602 -26.45 -17.62 40.38
CA ARG A 602 -25.32 -17.59 39.41
C ARG A 602 -23.95 -17.48 40.11
N ILE A 603 -22.91 -18.02 39.49
CA ILE A 603 -21.51 -17.90 39.97
C ILE A 603 -20.94 -16.55 39.50
N VAL A 604 -20.25 -15.85 40.40
CA VAL A 604 -19.57 -14.55 40.16
C VAL A 604 -18.15 -14.77 39.63
N GLY A 605 -17.48 -15.80 40.16
CA GLY A 605 -16.11 -16.17 39.84
C GLY A 605 -15.53 -17.13 40.87
N VAL A 606 -14.33 -17.63 40.60
CA VAL A 606 -13.63 -18.62 41.42
C VAL A 606 -12.25 -18.08 41.77
N CYS A 607 -11.94 -17.99 43.06
CA CYS A 607 -10.63 -17.62 43.58
C CYS A 607 -9.70 -18.86 43.57
N GLY A 608 -9.20 -19.23 42.39
CA GLY A 608 -8.45 -20.48 42.17
C GLY A 608 -6.95 -20.43 42.51
N THR A 609 -6.37 -19.24 42.74
CA THR A 609 -4.92 -19.05 42.89
C THR A 609 -4.59 -18.14 44.08
N PRO A 610 -4.52 -18.67 45.32
CA PRO A 610 -4.30 -17.85 46.53
C PRO A 610 -2.92 -17.16 46.57
N GLU A 611 -1.97 -17.62 45.77
CA GLU A 611 -0.62 -17.06 45.61
C GLU A 611 -0.58 -15.85 44.63
N THR A 612 -1.72 -15.43 44.09
CA THR A 612 -1.83 -14.25 43.20
C THR A 612 -3.08 -13.41 43.50
N VAL A 613 -2.93 -12.08 43.54
CA VAL A 613 -4.07 -11.17 43.79
C VAL A 613 -5.02 -11.20 42.59
N THR A 614 -6.11 -11.95 42.73
CA THR A 614 -7.12 -12.15 41.68
C THR A 614 -8.28 -11.17 41.86
N LEU A 615 -8.71 -10.54 40.76
CA LEU A 615 -9.77 -9.53 40.72
C LEU A 615 -10.96 -10.03 39.88
N LEU A 616 -12.15 -10.02 40.49
CA LEU A 616 -13.42 -10.29 39.81
C LEU A 616 -14.13 -8.95 39.54
N THR A 617 -14.00 -8.43 38.32
CA THR A 617 -14.62 -7.15 37.90
C THR A 617 -16.05 -7.36 37.41
N LEU A 618 -16.99 -6.70 38.07
CA LEU A 618 -18.40 -6.63 37.72
C LEU A 618 -18.76 -5.28 37.12
N VAL A 619 -19.72 -5.28 36.19
CA VAL A 619 -20.30 -4.08 35.59
C VAL A 619 -21.81 -4.15 35.72
N VAL A 620 -22.43 -3.16 36.33
CA VAL A 620 -23.87 -3.11 36.59
C VAL A 620 -24.58 -2.75 35.29
N ARG A 621 -25.24 -3.72 34.65
CA ARG A 621 -25.90 -3.56 33.35
C ARG A 621 -27.16 -4.41 33.24
N GLU A 622 -28.14 -3.92 32.48
CA GLU A 622 -29.43 -4.59 32.28
C GLU A 622 -29.34 -5.82 31.37
N PHE A 623 -28.34 -5.87 30.48
CA PHE A 623 -28.14 -6.95 29.51
C PHE A 623 -26.65 -7.31 29.34
N THR A 624 -26.33 -8.61 29.15
CA THR A 624 -24.96 -9.10 28.94
C THR A 624 -24.84 -9.97 27.67
N ALA A 625 -23.90 -9.62 26.79
CA ALA A 625 -23.58 -10.44 25.60
C ALA A 625 -22.77 -11.71 25.91
N ASN A 626 -22.27 -11.87 27.16
CA ASN A 626 -21.70 -13.14 27.65
C ASN A 626 -22.82 -13.94 28.33
N PRO A 627 -23.16 -15.18 27.88
CA PRO A 627 -24.23 -16.00 28.46
C PRO A 627 -24.11 -16.28 29.96
N SER A 628 -22.89 -16.34 30.50
CA SER A 628 -22.64 -16.55 31.94
C SER A 628 -22.54 -15.24 32.73
N GLY A 629 -22.71 -14.09 32.10
CA GLY A 629 -22.62 -12.79 32.74
C GLY A 629 -23.75 -12.53 33.75
N LEU A 630 -23.51 -11.58 34.66
CA LEU A 630 -24.53 -11.09 35.58
C LEU A 630 -25.29 -9.91 34.95
N GLU A 631 -26.61 -9.89 35.17
CA GLU A 631 -27.53 -8.85 34.70
C GLU A 631 -28.26 -8.28 35.90
N PHE A 632 -28.49 -6.96 35.88
CA PHE A 632 -28.99 -6.18 37.00
C PHE A 632 -30.14 -5.30 36.54
N LYS A 633 -31.23 -5.26 37.31
CA LYS A 633 -32.42 -4.45 36.98
C LYS A 633 -32.54 -3.27 37.96
N ARG A 634 -32.98 -2.11 37.46
CA ARG A 634 -33.17 -0.89 38.26
C ARG A 634 -34.19 -1.13 39.38
N GLY A 635 -33.94 -0.58 40.56
CA GLY A 635 -34.80 -0.73 41.73
C GLY A 635 -34.77 -2.11 42.38
N GLN A 636 -33.87 -3.01 41.97
CA GLN A 636 -33.72 -4.35 42.57
C GLN A 636 -32.48 -4.45 43.47
N ARG A 637 -32.56 -5.36 44.45
CA ARG A 637 -31.48 -5.68 45.39
C ARG A 637 -30.97 -7.08 45.15
N TYR A 638 -29.66 -7.20 44.97
CA TYR A 638 -28.95 -8.46 44.75
C TYR A 638 -28.10 -8.83 45.96
N TYR A 639 -27.85 -10.12 46.17
CA TYR A 639 -27.11 -10.64 47.32
C TYR A 639 -25.96 -11.54 46.88
N PHE A 640 -24.79 -11.35 47.49
CA PHE A 640 -23.57 -12.09 47.18
C PHE A 640 -23.12 -12.85 48.44
N ILE A 641 -22.89 -14.16 48.37
CA ILE A 641 -22.54 -15.02 49.52
C ILE A 641 -21.51 -16.11 49.16
N THR A 642 -20.76 -16.62 50.15
CA THR A 642 -19.90 -17.81 49.98
C THR A 642 -20.38 -18.96 50.86
N THR A 643 -20.83 -20.07 50.25
CA THR A 643 -21.31 -21.28 50.95
C THR A 643 -20.25 -22.38 51.11
N SER A 644 -19.07 -22.23 50.49
CA SER A 644 -17.92 -23.09 50.81
C SER A 644 -17.40 -22.83 52.23
N ASN A 645 -16.83 -23.86 52.87
CA ASN A 645 -16.13 -23.77 54.17
C ASN A 645 -14.59 -23.69 54.05
N GLY A 646 -14.03 -23.71 52.83
CA GLY A 646 -12.58 -23.72 52.59
C GLY A 646 -11.87 -25.07 52.72
N SER A 647 -12.57 -26.20 52.93
CA SER A 647 -11.98 -27.55 52.84
C SER A 647 -12.20 -28.18 51.46
N ARG A 648 -11.34 -29.14 51.09
CA ARG A 648 -11.42 -29.88 49.82
C ARG A 648 -12.76 -30.60 49.64
N GLU A 649 -13.36 -31.10 50.71
CA GLU A 649 -14.68 -31.74 50.70
C GLU A 649 -15.82 -30.71 50.70
N GLY A 650 -15.69 -29.61 51.46
CA GLY A 650 -16.73 -28.58 51.61
C GLY A 650 -16.63 -27.42 50.60
N LEU A 651 -15.96 -27.67 49.46
CA LEU A 651 -15.83 -26.72 48.35
C LEU A 651 -17.15 -26.54 47.59
N SER A 652 -17.94 -27.62 47.48
CA SER A 652 -19.23 -27.71 46.78
C SER A 652 -20.46 -27.50 47.68
N ASN A 653 -20.27 -27.09 48.94
CA ASN A 653 -21.34 -26.92 49.93
C ASN A 653 -22.43 -25.94 49.43
N ALA A 654 -23.68 -26.41 49.41
CA ALA A 654 -24.85 -25.62 48.98
C ALA A 654 -25.57 -24.88 50.12
N ASP A 655 -25.29 -25.24 51.38
CA ASP A 655 -25.78 -24.57 52.59
C ASP A 655 -24.63 -24.31 53.58
N GLY A 656 -24.67 -23.18 54.27
CA GLY A 656 -23.75 -22.84 55.34
C GLY A 656 -22.47 -22.13 54.87
N GLY A 657 -21.33 -22.78 55.07
CA GLY A 657 -19.99 -22.25 54.78
C GLY A 657 -19.64 -20.93 55.47
N LEU A 658 -18.70 -20.20 54.88
CA LEU A 658 -18.16 -18.92 55.35
C LEU A 658 -19.23 -17.81 55.47
N CYS A 659 -20.33 -17.88 54.72
CA CYS A 659 -21.51 -17.04 54.95
C CYS A 659 -22.11 -17.25 56.35
N ARG A 660 -22.17 -18.51 56.83
CA ARG A 660 -22.75 -18.88 58.13
C ARG A 660 -21.74 -18.83 59.28
N SER A 661 -20.48 -19.21 59.06
CA SER A 661 -19.44 -19.21 60.10
C SER A 661 -18.74 -17.87 60.26
N SER A 662 -18.63 -17.08 59.19
CA SER A 662 -17.68 -15.95 59.10
C SER A 662 -18.30 -14.69 58.48
N GLY A 663 -19.64 -14.65 58.37
CA GLY A 663 -20.40 -13.47 57.95
C GLY A 663 -20.19 -13.02 56.51
N MET A 664 -19.55 -13.83 55.64
CA MET A 664 -19.17 -13.46 54.28
C MET A 664 -20.38 -13.37 53.33
N LYS A 665 -21.05 -12.22 53.38
CA LYS A 665 -22.20 -11.83 52.54
C LYS A 665 -22.26 -10.33 52.36
N MET A 666 -22.67 -9.86 51.18
CA MET A 666 -23.00 -8.44 50.92
C MET A 666 -24.29 -8.31 50.11
N ALA A 667 -24.83 -7.10 50.04
CA ALA A 667 -25.92 -6.73 49.14
C ALA A 667 -25.54 -5.56 48.24
N ILE A 668 -26.22 -5.45 47.09
CA ILE A 668 -26.11 -4.31 46.17
C ILE A 668 -27.53 -3.83 45.83
N ASP A 669 -27.78 -2.53 46.01
CA ASP A 669 -29.03 -1.85 45.64
C ASP A 669 -28.82 -1.06 44.35
N VAL A 670 -29.56 -1.42 43.30
CA VAL A 670 -29.46 -0.75 42.00
C VAL A 670 -30.47 0.40 41.93
N GLN A 671 -29.99 1.63 41.77
CA GLN A 671 -30.84 2.82 41.83
C GLN A 671 -31.86 2.86 40.67
N SER A 672 -33.02 3.47 40.93
CA SER A 672 -34.02 3.77 39.90
C SER A 672 -33.67 5.08 39.18
N SER A 673 -34.26 5.27 38.00
CA SER A 673 -34.07 6.49 37.18
C SER A 673 -34.58 7.76 37.86
N ASP A 674 -35.59 7.64 38.73
CA ASP A 674 -36.18 8.75 39.48
C ASP A 674 -35.42 8.97 40.80
N GLY A 675 -34.64 10.06 40.86
CA GLY A 675 -33.76 10.41 41.97
C GLY A 675 -34.47 10.90 43.25
N GLN A 676 -35.49 10.19 43.73
CA GLN A 676 -36.30 10.58 44.88
C GLN A 676 -36.07 9.64 46.08
N LEU A 677 -35.61 10.19 47.21
CA LEU A 677 -35.45 9.48 48.48
C LEU A 677 -36.81 8.97 49.00
N THR A 678 -37.14 7.72 48.71
CA THR A 678 -38.39 7.08 49.13
C THR A 678 -38.19 6.34 50.46
N THR A 679 -38.70 6.92 51.55
CA THR A 679 -38.60 6.39 52.94
C THR A 679 -39.50 5.17 53.22
N LYS A 680 -39.78 4.35 52.21
CA LYS A 680 -40.55 3.11 52.30
C LYS A 680 -39.76 1.97 51.65
N ARG A 681 -39.35 0.98 52.46
CA ARG A 681 -38.72 -0.25 51.95
C ARG A 681 -39.62 -0.90 50.88
N PRO A 682 -39.10 -1.25 49.69
CA PRO A 682 -39.81 -2.11 48.76
C PRO A 682 -40.24 -3.41 49.45
N ARG A 683 -41.46 -3.87 49.20
CA ARG A 683 -41.87 -5.23 49.59
C ARG A 683 -41.13 -6.20 48.66
N PRO A 684 -40.41 -7.21 49.19
CA PRO A 684 -39.70 -8.15 48.33
C PRO A 684 -40.71 -8.99 47.54
N ASN A 685 -40.74 -8.79 46.23
CA ASN A 685 -41.45 -9.70 45.34
C ASN A 685 -40.66 -11.02 45.23
N LYS A 686 -41.30 -12.12 44.83
CA LYS A 686 -40.68 -13.46 44.84
C LYS A 686 -39.72 -13.69 43.65
N SER A 687 -38.60 -12.98 43.64
CA SER A 687 -37.33 -13.42 43.04
C SER A 687 -36.22 -12.90 43.93
N LYS A 688 -35.29 -13.77 44.32
CA LYS A 688 -34.08 -13.40 45.05
C LYS A 688 -32.90 -14.03 44.33
N ASP A 689 -32.24 -13.21 43.56
CA ASP A 689 -31.16 -13.68 42.70
C ASP A 689 -29.88 -13.59 43.55
N TYR A 690 -29.35 -14.76 43.95
CA TYR A 690 -28.17 -14.89 44.79
C TYR A 690 -26.92 -15.20 43.95
N PHE A 691 -25.78 -14.64 44.33
CA PHE A 691 -24.54 -14.70 43.57
C PHE A 691 -23.36 -15.24 44.41
N PHE A 692 -22.54 -16.13 43.83
CA PHE A 692 -21.63 -17.00 44.60
C PHE A 692 -20.16 -16.94 44.19
N ILE A 693 -19.25 -17.08 45.16
CA ILE A 693 -17.78 -17.15 44.98
C ILE A 693 -17.22 -18.40 45.67
N THR A 694 -16.37 -19.16 44.97
CA THR A 694 -15.73 -20.42 45.42
C THR A 694 -14.20 -20.41 45.23
N TYR A 695 -13.51 -21.52 45.54
CA TYR A 695 -12.03 -21.67 45.51
C TYR A 695 -11.62 -23.00 44.84
N ARG A 696 -10.35 -23.20 44.44
CA ARG A 696 -9.80 -24.47 43.87
C ARG A 696 -8.27 -24.57 44.12
N THR A 697 -7.65 -25.72 43.82
CA THR A 697 -6.20 -26.01 43.85
C THR A 697 -5.73 -26.80 42.60
N PRO A 698 -4.43 -26.81 42.22
CA PRO A 698 -3.93 -27.38 40.95
C PRO A 698 -3.12 -28.70 41.08
N GLU A 699 -3.00 -29.46 39.97
CA GLU A 699 -2.19 -30.71 39.79
C GLU A 699 -1.53 -30.71 38.36
N LEU A 700 -0.74 -31.75 37.97
CA LEU A 700 0.31 -31.72 36.91
C LEU A 700 -0.01 -32.41 35.53
N PHE A 701 1.00 -32.45 34.62
CA PHE A 701 1.04 -32.76 33.16
C PHE A 701 1.02 -34.25 32.72
N ASP A 702 0.78 -34.54 31.42
CA ASP A 702 1.72 -35.16 30.42
C ASP A 702 1.03 -35.29 28.99
N ASP A 703 1.60 -36.01 27.99
CA ASP A 703 1.50 -35.75 26.51
C ASP A 703 0.86 -36.84 25.54
N GLU A 704 0.91 -36.58 24.20
CA GLU A 704 0.93 -37.47 22.98
C GLU A 704 -0.32 -37.78 22.04
N ASP A 705 -0.16 -37.44 20.73
CA ASP A 705 -0.38 -38.06 19.38
C ASP A 705 -1.71 -38.60 18.70
N ASP A 706 -1.91 -38.12 17.43
CA ASP A 706 -2.31 -38.70 16.09
C ASP A 706 -3.65 -39.40 15.62
N ASP A 707 -3.88 -39.21 14.29
CA ASP A 707 -4.55 -40.01 13.20
C ASP A 707 -6.08 -40.07 12.82
N ASP A 708 -6.42 -39.37 11.71
CA ASP A 708 -7.00 -39.82 10.40
C ASP A 708 -8.51 -40.25 10.12
N GLN A 709 -8.93 -40.05 8.86
CA GLN A 709 -9.95 -40.73 7.99
C GLN A 709 -11.43 -40.28 7.75
N THR A 710 -11.63 -39.71 6.54
CA THR A 710 -12.56 -40.15 5.44
C THR A 710 -14.04 -39.69 5.25
N THR A 711 -14.35 -39.34 3.97
CA THR A 711 -15.61 -39.59 3.17
C THR A 711 -16.96 -38.91 3.54
N GLN A 712 -17.89 -38.57 2.61
CA GLN A 712 -17.88 -38.29 1.15
C GLN A 712 -19.25 -37.70 0.67
N VAL A 713 -19.31 -37.16 -0.56
CA VAL A 713 -20.46 -37.27 -1.53
C VAL A 713 -21.77 -36.44 -1.34
N ASP A 714 -21.85 -35.35 -2.12
CA ASP A 714 -22.78 -35.12 -3.26
C ASP A 714 -24.12 -34.31 -3.22
N TYR A 715 -24.26 -33.54 -4.33
CA TYR A 715 -25.40 -32.90 -5.04
C TYR A 715 -26.54 -32.19 -4.26
N GLU A 716 -26.93 -30.92 -4.57
CA GLU A 716 -27.66 -30.42 -5.78
C GLU A 716 -29.07 -31.06 -5.93
N ASP A 717 -30.15 -30.35 -6.32
CA ASP A 717 -30.32 -28.98 -6.84
C ASP A 717 -31.77 -28.48 -6.57
N SER A 718 -32.06 -27.21 -6.90
CA SER A 718 -33.37 -26.71 -7.37
C SER A 718 -34.50 -26.51 -6.34
N LEU A 719 -35.54 -25.68 -6.55
CA LEU A 719 -35.75 -24.50 -7.42
C LEU A 719 -37.02 -23.75 -6.94
N ASN A 720 -37.04 -22.41 -7.07
CA ASN A 720 -38.25 -21.54 -7.09
C ASN A 720 -39.12 -21.48 -5.80
N GLY A 721 -39.90 -20.41 -5.55
CA GLY A 721 -40.01 -19.14 -6.28
C GLY A 721 -40.98 -18.14 -5.62
N GLU A 722 -40.91 -16.89 -6.10
CA GLU A 722 -41.79 -15.71 -5.98
C GLU A 722 -43.08 -15.81 -5.11
N ALA A 723 -43.35 -14.98 -4.10
CA ALA A 723 -43.37 -13.51 -3.96
C ALA A 723 -44.62 -12.78 -4.53
N THR A 724 -45.39 -12.12 -3.65
CA THR A 724 -46.26 -10.92 -3.86
C THR A 724 -46.92 -10.59 -2.49
N THR A 725 -46.62 -9.51 -1.74
CA THR A 725 -46.80 -8.04 -1.88
C THR A 725 -48.14 -7.44 -1.41
N ALA A 726 -48.04 -6.57 -0.39
CA ALA A 726 -48.95 -5.45 -0.04
C ALA A 726 -50.33 -5.79 0.61
N ALA A 727 -51.03 -4.86 1.30
CA ALA A 727 -50.82 -3.41 1.43
C ALA A 727 -51.31 -2.78 2.77
N THR A 728 -50.70 -1.64 3.14
CA THR A 728 -51.25 -0.43 3.83
C THR A 728 -52.13 -0.50 5.11
N ASN A 729 -51.68 0.25 6.14
CA ASN A 729 -52.36 1.30 6.96
C ASN A 729 -53.90 1.25 7.14
N SER A 730 -54.52 1.51 8.32
CA SER A 730 -54.19 2.53 9.35
C SER A 730 -54.90 2.33 10.71
N HIS A 731 -54.52 3.13 11.72
CA HIS A 731 -55.34 3.82 12.77
C HIS A 731 -56.89 3.69 12.68
N ASP A 732 -57.73 3.68 13.74
CA ASP A 732 -57.63 3.60 15.24
C ASP A 732 -59.10 3.65 15.81
N VAL A 733 -59.54 3.56 17.09
CA VAL A 733 -58.97 3.41 18.47
C VAL A 733 -59.99 2.59 19.34
N SER A 734 -59.54 1.98 20.46
CA SER A 734 -60.30 1.65 21.73
C SER A 734 -61.57 0.76 21.65
N GLU A 735 -62.22 0.21 22.71
CA GLU A 735 -62.04 0.08 24.18
C GLU A 735 -62.87 -1.17 24.66
N TRP A 736 -62.37 -2.12 25.49
CA TRP A 736 -62.68 -2.33 26.94
C TRP A 736 -62.01 -3.63 27.50
N LEU A 737 -62.03 -3.76 28.84
CA LEU A 737 -61.30 -4.69 29.76
C LEU A 737 -61.99 -6.07 30.01
N PRO A 738 -61.49 -7.03 30.86
CA PRO A 738 -60.11 -7.34 31.35
C PRO A 738 -59.72 -8.86 31.46
N THR A 739 -58.44 -9.17 31.79
CA THR A 739 -57.91 -10.40 32.49
C THR A 739 -58.02 -11.77 31.78
N THR A 740 -57.23 -12.83 32.08
CA THR A 740 -56.22 -13.13 33.15
C THR A 740 -55.08 -14.01 32.59
N ALA A 741 -53.99 -14.23 33.36
CA ALA A 741 -52.81 -15.00 32.93
C ALA A 741 -52.73 -16.44 33.51
N LYS A 742 -51.96 -17.32 32.85
CA LYS A 742 -51.20 -18.40 33.51
C LYS A 742 -50.04 -18.93 32.63
N SER A 743 -49.10 -19.61 33.28
CA SER A 743 -47.91 -20.24 32.70
C SER A 743 -47.55 -21.48 33.53
N ASP A 744 -47.14 -22.56 32.86
CA ASP A 744 -46.59 -23.76 33.49
C ASP A 744 -45.05 -23.63 33.53
N ILE A 745 -44.36 -23.77 34.68
CA ILE A 745 -44.04 -25.03 35.40
C ILE A 745 -43.11 -25.88 34.51
N THR A 746 -41.77 -25.72 34.60
CA THR A 746 -40.83 -26.50 35.46
C THR A 746 -40.87 -28.02 35.19
N GLU A 747 -39.78 -28.80 35.27
CA GLU A 747 -38.59 -28.69 36.13
C GLU A 747 -37.46 -29.62 35.62
N LEU A 748 -36.18 -29.28 35.78
CA LEU A 748 -35.05 -30.22 35.66
C LEU A 748 -33.82 -29.72 36.48
N TRP A 749 -32.90 -30.61 36.80
CA TRP A 749 -32.00 -30.53 37.97
C TRP A 749 -30.51 -30.22 37.61
N TYR A 750 -29.58 -30.56 38.53
CA TYR A 750 -28.10 -30.56 38.44
C TYR A 750 -27.38 -29.22 38.77
N VAL A 751 -26.08 -29.20 39.11
CA VAL A 751 -25.25 -29.89 40.14
C VAL A 751 -23.81 -29.34 39.97
N VAL A 752 -22.99 -29.29 41.04
CA VAL A 752 -21.61 -28.77 40.96
C VAL A 752 -20.70 -29.75 40.20
N HIS A 753 -20.19 -29.32 39.03
CA HIS A 753 -19.15 -30.04 38.31
C HIS A 753 -17.76 -29.48 38.62
N THR A 754 -16.89 -30.31 39.18
CA THR A 754 -15.46 -30.29 38.85
C THR A 754 -15.19 -31.40 37.84
N ARG A 755 -14.38 -31.13 36.81
CA ARG A 755 -13.90 -32.13 35.83
C ARG A 755 -12.36 -32.14 35.77
N SER A 756 -11.82 -33.27 35.32
CA SER A 756 -10.43 -33.56 34.97
C SER A 756 -10.15 -33.20 33.49
N PRO A 757 -8.88 -33.22 33.02
CA PRO A 757 -8.51 -32.63 31.72
C PRO A 757 -8.94 -33.38 30.43
N GLU A 758 -9.42 -34.62 30.50
CA GLU A 758 -9.46 -35.51 29.33
C GLU A 758 -10.77 -35.46 28.51
N GLU A 759 -11.89 -35.00 29.07
CA GLU A 759 -13.16 -34.84 28.33
C GLU A 759 -13.32 -33.42 27.76
N GLN A 760 -12.50 -33.04 26.77
CA GLN A 760 -12.70 -31.80 25.99
C GLN A 760 -12.68 -31.95 24.47
N GLN A 761 -12.45 -33.16 23.94
CA GLN A 761 -12.75 -33.48 22.54
C GLN A 761 -14.23 -33.87 22.39
N THR A 762 -14.86 -33.50 21.26
CA THR A 762 -16.25 -33.82 20.83
C THR A 762 -17.44 -32.90 21.25
N SER A 763 -17.27 -31.61 21.57
CA SER A 763 -18.41 -30.65 21.45
C SER A 763 -18.12 -29.16 21.17
N SER A 764 -17.05 -28.80 20.46
CA SER A 764 -16.94 -27.45 19.87
C SER A 764 -16.01 -27.38 18.67
N SER A 765 -16.45 -26.68 17.62
CA SER A 765 -15.56 -26.14 16.58
C SER A 765 -14.87 -24.85 17.07
N ILE A 766 -13.94 -24.32 16.26
CA ILE A 766 -13.09 -23.14 16.53
C ILE A 766 -11.92 -23.46 17.47
N GLY A 767 -10.77 -23.83 16.88
CA GLY A 767 -9.49 -23.90 17.59
C GLY A 767 -8.87 -22.51 17.85
N ASP A 768 -8.03 -22.42 18.87
CA ASP A 768 -7.58 -21.16 19.45
C ASP A 768 -6.77 -20.25 18.51
N GLN A 769 -7.31 -19.06 18.25
CA GLN A 769 -6.48 -17.87 18.02
C GLN A 769 -6.05 -17.28 19.37
N GLN A 770 -4.88 -16.63 19.39
CA GLN A 770 -4.32 -15.96 20.56
C GLN A 770 -5.23 -14.84 21.10
N TRP A 771 -6.18 -15.17 21.97
CA TRP A 771 -7.01 -14.19 22.69
C TRP A 771 -6.28 -13.56 23.88
N ASN A 772 -5.07 -13.06 23.63
CA ASN A 772 -4.46 -12.01 24.44
C ASN A 772 -5.10 -10.63 24.12
N ASN A 773 -6.43 -10.65 23.96
CA ASN A 773 -7.28 -9.53 23.63
C ASN A 773 -7.94 -9.03 24.91
N GLY A 774 -7.46 -7.90 25.41
CA GLY A 774 -8.17 -7.19 26.47
C GLY A 774 -9.56 -6.77 25.97
N CYS A 775 -10.61 -7.47 26.43
CA CYS A 775 -12.01 -7.15 26.14
C CYS A 775 -12.41 -5.79 26.73
N SER A 776 -11.97 -4.73 26.06
CA SER A 776 -12.54 -3.40 26.20
C SER A 776 -13.97 -3.41 25.65
N CYS A 777 -14.92 -3.83 26.49
CA CYS A 777 -16.29 -3.35 26.38
C CYS A 777 -16.23 -1.82 26.49
N TYR A 778 -16.17 -1.17 25.33
CA TYR A 778 -16.12 0.28 25.21
C TYR A 778 -17.32 0.90 25.95
N PRO A 779 -17.13 1.93 26.78
CA PRO A 779 -18.24 2.74 27.23
C PRO A 779 -18.91 3.40 26.01
N HIS A 780 -20.24 3.60 26.09
CA HIS A 780 -21.03 4.16 25.00
C HIS A 780 -20.39 5.40 24.37
N ALA A 781 -20.15 5.33 23.06
CA ALA A 781 -19.89 6.44 22.14
C ALA A 781 -19.16 7.66 22.73
N ASN A 782 -17.97 7.46 23.31
CA ASN A 782 -17.13 8.59 23.67
C ASN A 782 -16.77 9.36 22.39
N TRP A 783 -17.27 10.60 22.26
CA TRP A 783 -17.39 11.36 20.99
C TRP A 783 -16.11 11.41 20.13
N ALA A 784 -14.93 11.30 20.74
CA ALA A 784 -13.64 11.25 20.05
C ALA A 784 -13.46 10.08 19.05
N THR A 785 -14.18 8.96 19.24
CA THR A 785 -14.05 7.78 18.35
C THR A 785 -14.66 8.04 16.98
N ILE A 786 -15.75 8.80 16.89
CA ILE A 786 -16.41 9.10 15.61
C ILE A 786 -15.52 10.04 14.76
N VAL A 787 -14.90 11.04 15.40
CA VAL A 787 -13.89 11.91 14.77
C VAL A 787 -12.72 11.09 14.21
N SER A 788 -12.34 10.00 14.89
CA SER A 788 -11.27 9.11 14.44
C SER A 788 -11.64 8.36 13.15
N LEU A 789 -12.88 7.85 12.97
CA LEU A 789 -13.25 7.15 11.73
C LEU A 789 -13.27 8.09 10.51
N THR A 790 -13.78 9.31 10.65
CA THR A 790 -13.78 10.29 9.54
C THR A 790 -12.37 10.73 9.17
N LEU A 791 -11.46 10.82 10.16
CA LEU A 791 -10.02 11.02 9.90
C LEU A 791 -9.37 9.79 9.27
N VAL A 792 -9.77 8.57 9.63
CA VAL A 792 -9.27 7.34 8.97
C VAL A 792 -9.66 7.33 7.49
N ILE A 793 -10.87 7.74 7.10
CA ILE A 793 -11.23 7.86 5.67
C ILE A 793 -10.32 8.86 4.93
N PHE A 794 -9.83 9.90 5.61
CA PHE A 794 -8.82 10.84 5.08
C PHE A 794 -7.37 10.32 5.08
N PHE A 795 -7.06 9.24 5.79
CA PHE A 795 -5.72 8.68 5.94
C PHE A 795 -5.61 7.19 5.55
N ALA A 796 -6.68 6.57 5.01
CA ALA A 796 -6.75 5.16 4.60
C ALA A 796 -5.97 4.83 3.32
N GLY A 797 -5.12 5.74 2.83
CA GLY A 797 -4.02 5.43 1.92
C GLY A 797 -2.76 4.89 2.65
N SER A 798 -2.85 4.63 3.95
CA SER A 798 -1.69 4.32 4.81
C SER A 798 -2.01 3.35 5.95
N ASN A 799 -2.27 2.07 5.62
CA ASN A 799 -1.83 0.91 6.42
C ASN A 799 -2.07 -0.43 5.69
N GLU A 800 -1.05 -0.91 4.97
CA GLU A 800 -0.88 -2.34 4.68
C GLU A 800 0.51 -2.78 5.14
N ARG A 801 0.58 -3.36 6.34
CA ARG A 801 1.66 -4.22 6.82
C ARG A 801 1.08 -5.24 7.80
N GLY A 802 1.04 -6.51 7.39
CA GLY A 802 1.07 -7.61 8.35
C GLY A 802 2.44 -7.69 9.06
N PRO A 803 2.55 -8.44 10.15
CA PRO A 803 3.81 -8.66 10.86
C PRO A 803 4.76 -9.61 10.12
N LEU A 804 5.92 -9.85 10.74
CA LEU A 804 6.81 -10.99 10.47
C LEU A 804 6.13 -12.31 10.84
#